data_AF-A0A6M1RWR3-F1
#
_entry.id   AF-A0A6M1RWR3-F1
#
_cell.length_a   1.000
_cell.length_b   1.000
_cell.length_c   1.000
_cell.angle_alpha   90.00
_cell.angle_beta   90.00
_cell.angle_gamma   90.00
#
_symmetry.space_group_name_H-M   'P 1'
#
loop_
_entity.id
_entity.type
_entity.pdbx_description
1 polymer ?
#
loop_
_entity_poly.entity_id
_entity_poly.type
_entity_poly.pdbx_seq_one_letter_code
_entity_poly.pdbx_strand_id
1 'polypeptide(L)'
;MKTPITCTTRSQPRTPQVLTWIPLLGMALLTKLTAEEPVQLQIAGGPFLPTAESLSQYTCPDWFRDAKFGIWAHWGPQSVPMAGDWYARNLYVQGHRQYQHHLENYGHPSTNGWKDIIPLWRAEKFDPDRLMALYRRAGARYFVSMGVHHDNFDLWNSKHHRWNAVQMGPHRDIVGAWQQAARKYGLRFGVSEHLGASFTWFQTAKGSDKTGPLAGIPYDGNLREFWDLYHPPADPHDRGWYSTNRQWHLTWFRRIKDLVDTYQPDLLYTDGGIPFDGVGRSLVAHFYNTSIRQRGRLDVVYTCKNMGSGEFIPGAAIEDLERGVQPDIRPHPWQTDTSIGDWFYNRNWKYRPARWIIHMLVDIVSKNGNLLLNIVQRPDGSLDPEVEQTLEELAAWFAIHGPAIYGTRPWQVYGEGPTRVRGGHFREDYNFTSRDIRFTTKGSTLYAIALGWPEDGRIVIRALASVPGSPTNRIRSVYLLGHERPLRWTQDTNGLTVFLPARAPSLHTAALRISGSTLAPAPNFATTPPITPRPDGSFPLDADTADLHGSHIRIEQRAGKSNIGFWDRPDESVSWTLQIPGPARYHARLECAAAAGSSRISLQTETQTLTADIPATRSWDEFQTVELGTLTFDRPGTHKVELKPANAAAWRAVNVRILQLIPAP
;
A
#
# COMPACT_ATOMS: atom_id res chain seq x y z
N MET A 1 -88.09 27.22 40.54
CA MET A 1 -87.77 27.41 41.97
C MET A 1 -87.02 26.19 42.48
N LYS A 2 -85.87 26.43 43.14
CA LYS A 2 -85.16 25.63 44.15
C LYS A 2 -84.92 24.12 43.93
N THR A 3 -83.63 23.81 43.82
CA THR A 3 -82.89 22.63 44.36
C THR A 3 -83.48 22.10 45.67
N PRO A 4 -83.28 20.81 46.05
CA PRO A 4 -82.01 20.43 46.70
C PRO A 4 -81.53 18.95 46.59
N ILE A 5 -80.19 18.82 46.64
CA ILE A 5 -79.34 18.00 47.54
C ILE A 5 -79.33 16.46 47.48
N THR A 6 -78.08 16.00 47.40
CA THR A 6 -77.38 14.71 47.48
C THR A 6 -77.72 13.75 48.64
N CYS A 7 -77.60 12.44 48.40
CA CYS A 7 -76.68 11.58 49.16
C CYS A 7 -76.43 10.22 48.47
N THR A 8 -75.28 9.66 48.82
CA THR A 8 -74.47 8.58 48.25
C THR A 8 -74.99 7.15 48.40
N THR A 9 -74.82 6.32 47.36
CA THR A 9 -74.50 4.88 47.46
C THR A 9 -73.67 4.46 46.23
N ARG A 10 -72.47 3.88 46.43
CA ARG A 10 -71.61 3.35 45.36
C ARG A 10 -71.32 1.88 45.66
N SER A 11 -71.95 1.00 44.88
CA SER A 11 -71.35 -0.24 44.39
C SER A 11 -72.29 -0.80 43.31
N GLN A 12 -72.04 -0.41 42.06
CA GLN A 12 -72.73 -0.97 40.90
C GLN A 12 -72.14 -2.32 40.52
N PRO A 13 -72.99 -3.33 40.29
CA PRO A 13 -72.72 -4.40 39.34
C PRO A 13 -73.73 -4.38 38.17
N ARG A 14 -73.29 -4.89 37.00
CA ARG A 14 -74.10 -5.40 35.85
C ARG A 14 -74.87 -4.32 35.08
N THR A 15 -75.08 -4.32 33.75
CA THR A 15 -75.20 -5.26 32.61
C THR A 15 -75.56 -4.39 31.35
N PRO A 16 -75.87 -4.86 30.12
CA PRO A 16 -75.86 -6.20 29.53
C PRO A 16 -75.13 -6.29 28.15
N GLN A 17 -75.10 -7.53 27.68
CA GLN A 17 -74.71 -8.04 26.37
C GLN A 17 -75.51 -7.44 25.20
N VAL A 18 -74.89 -7.31 24.01
CA VAL A 18 -75.40 -7.93 22.77
C VAL A 18 -74.21 -8.46 21.94
N LEU A 19 -74.45 -9.66 21.41
CA LEU A 19 -73.64 -10.64 20.68
C LEU A 19 -72.76 -10.09 19.53
N THR A 20 -71.63 -10.73 19.21
CA THR A 20 -71.59 -11.76 18.17
C THR A 20 -70.40 -12.73 18.29
N TRP A 21 -70.70 -13.99 17.94
CA TRP A 21 -69.90 -15.21 18.06
C TRP A 21 -68.81 -15.33 17.00
N ILE A 22 -67.58 -15.73 17.37
CA ILE A 22 -66.67 -16.60 16.60
C ILE A 22 -65.77 -17.37 17.63
N PRO A 23 -65.53 -18.70 17.49
CA PRO A 23 -64.96 -19.53 18.54
C PRO A 23 -63.43 -19.44 18.68
N LEU A 24 -62.97 -19.71 19.90
CA LEU A 24 -61.58 -19.99 20.28
C LEU A 24 -61.02 -21.19 19.50
N LEU A 25 -59.84 -21.03 18.91
CA LEU A 25 -58.81 -22.06 18.86
C LEU A 25 -57.45 -21.41 19.14
N GLY A 26 -56.70 -21.99 20.06
CA GLY A 26 -55.54 -21.38 20.67
C GLY A 26 -54.35 -21.14 19.73
N MET A 27 -53.59 -20.10 20.06
CA MET A 27 -52.19 -19.98 19.67
C MET A 27 -51.44 -19.29 20.81
N ALA A 28 -50.85 -20.10 21.69
CA ALA A 28 -49.57 -19.73 22.28
C ALA A 28 -48.52 -19.97 21.19
N LEU A 29 -48.31 -18.99 20.30
CA LEU A 29 -47.15 -18.98 19.43
C LEU A 29 -46.17 -17.97 20.02
N LEU A 30 -45.11 -18.50 20.64
CA LEU A 30 -43.89 -17.77 20.87
C LEU A 30 -43.47 -17.08 19.56
N THR A 31 -43.43 -15.76 19.55
CA THR A 31 -42.57 -15.02 18.63
C THR A 31 -41.12 -15.27 19.05
N LYS A 32 -40.59 -16.45 18.69
CA LYS A 32 -39.15 -16.58 18.45
C LYS A 32 -38.84 -15.66 17.29
N LEU A 33 -38.29 -14.49 17.58
CA LEU A 33 -37.44 -13.81 16.61
C LEU A 33 -36.43 -14.84 16.14
N THR A 34 -36.55 -15.28 14.89
CA THR A 34 -35.55 -16.14 14.26
C THR A 34 -34.30 -15.28 14.08
N ALA A 35 -33.39 -15.34 15.05
CA ALA A 35 -31.98 -15.23 14.72
C ALA A 35 -31.72 -16.35 13.72
N GLU A 36 -31.37 -16.00 12.47
CA GLU A 36 -30.91 -17.00 11.50
C GLU A 36 -29.78 -17.80 12.16
N GLU A 37 -29.92 -19.12 12.18
CA GLU A 37 -28.84 -19.95 12.68
C GLU A 37 -27.58 -19.68 11.85
N PRO A 38 -26.41 -19.49 12.49
CA PRO A 38 -25.17 -19.22 11.77
C PRO A 38 -24.88 -20.39 10.83
N VAL A 39 -24.66 -20.10 9.55
CA VAL A 39 -24.22 -21.10 8.56
C VAL A 39 -22.92 -21.74 9.06
N GLN A 40 -22.98 -23.01 9.44
CA GLN A 40 -21.81 -23.72 9.94
C GLN A 40 -20.93 -24.15 8.75
N LEU A 41 -19.97 -23.31 8.39
CA LEU A 41 -19.00 -23.59 7.34
C LEU A 41 -18.03 -24.69 7.78
N GLN A 42 -17.81 -25.68 6.90
CA GLN A 42 -16.84 -26.74 7.16
C GLN A 42 -15.41 -26.21 6.98
N ILE A 43 -14.71 -26.01 8.10
CA ILE A 43 -13.29 -25.61 8.13
C ILE A 43 -12.42 -26.75 8.67
N ALA A 44 -11.09 -26.59 8.56
CA ALA A 44 -10.17 -27.56 9.14
C ALA A 44 -10.17 -27.41 10.66
N GLY A 45 -10.23 -28.52 11.39
CA GLY A 45 -10.12 -28.50 12.85
C GLY A 45 -8.74 -28.03 13.30
N GLY A 46 -8.68 -27.21 14.35
CA GLY A 46 -7.44 -26.67 14.88
C GLY A 46 -7.69 -25.54 15.89
N PRO A 47 -6.63 -24.89 16.38
CA PRO A 47 -6.75 -23.90 17.45
C PRO A 47 -7.38 -22.58 17.01
N PHE A 48 -7.40 -22.27 15.71
CA PHE A 48 -8.01 -21.05 15.19
C PHE A 48 -9.51 -21.24 14.96
N LEU A 49 -10.31 -20.44 15.66
CA LEU A 49 -11.75 -20.29 15.48
C LEU A 49 -12.03 -19.07 14.59
N PRO A 50 -13.21 -19.00 13.92
CA PRO A 50 -13.59 -17.88 13.04
C PRO A 50 -14.00 -16.61 13.82
N THR A 51 -13.23 -16.23 14.85
CA THR A 51 -13.44 -15.02 15.65
C THR A 51 -12.20 -14.15 15.62
N ALA A 52 -12.35 -12.84 15.79
CA ALA A 52 -11.23 -11.91 15.79
C ALA A 52 -10.23 -12.24 16.90
N GLU A 53 -10.71 -12.56 18.09
CA GLU A 53 -9.89 -12.88 19.26
C GLU A 53 -9.03 -14.13 19.04
N SER A 54 -9.59 -15.15 18.39
CA SER A 54 -8.85 -16.38 18.10
C SER A 54 -7.84 -16.16 16.97
N LEU A 55 -8.22 -15.45 15.90
CA LEU A 55 -7.32 -15.17 14.78
C LEU A 55 -6.14 -14.27 15.18
N SER A 56 -6.32 -13.34 16.11
CA SER A 56 -5.24 -12.48 16.62
C SER A 56 -4.15 -13.22 17.41
N GLN A 57 -4.28 -14.55 17.62
CA GLN A 57 -3.19 -15.40 18.11
C GLN A 57 -2.16 -15.74 17.03
N TYR A 58 -2.39 -15.32 15.78
CA TYR A 58 -1.46 -15.52 14.68
C TYR A 58 -0.09 -14.89 14.96
N THR A 59 0.96 -15.61 14.55
CA THR A 59 2.33 -15.12 14.59
C THR A 59 2.94 -15.27 13.21
N CYS A 60 3.48 -14.16 12.67
CA CYS A 60 4.13 -14.16 11.37
C CYS A 60 5.35 -15.11 11.38
N PRO A 61 5.43 -16.09 10.46
CA PRO A 61 6.54 -17.03 10.40
C PRO A 61 7.83 -16.34 9.95
N ASP A 62 8.97 -16.75 10.53
CA ASP A 62 10.26 -16.12 10.25
C ASP A 62 10.68 -16.21 8.78
N TRP A 63 10.24 -17.24 8.04
CA TRP A 63 10.56 -17.34 6.60
C TRP A 63 10.09 -16.11 5.83
N PHE A 64 8.92 -15.54 6.18
CA PHE A 64 8.38 -14.37 5.51
C PHE A 64 9.19 -13.14 5.89
N ARG A 65 9.46 -12.98 7.18
CA ARG A 65 10.30 -11.89 7.71
C ARG A 65 11.72 -11.93 7.15
N ASP A 66 12.23 -13.10 6.79
CA ASP A 66 13.58 -13.28 6.25
C ASP A 66 13.64 -13.11 4.73
N ALA A 67 12.51 -13.34 4.04
CA ALA A 67 12.41 -13.34 2.59
C ALA A 67 12.61 -11.95 1.97
N LYS A 68 12.00 -10.91 2.54
CA LYS A 68 12.06 -9.48 2.15
C LYS A 68 11.52 -9.09 0.77
N PHE A 69 11.75 -9.92 -0.24
CA PHE A 69 11.43 -9.64 -1.63
C PHE A 69 10.75 -10.84 -2.28
N GLY A 70 9.57 -10.57 -2.85
CA GLY A 70 8.80 -11.53 -3.63
C GLY A 70 8.43 -10.95 -4.99
N ILE A 71 8.14 -11.83 -5.94
CA ILE A 71 7.62 -11.45 -7.25
C ILE A 71 6.18 -11.94 -7.39
N TRP A 72 5.34 -11.11 -7.99
CA TRP A 72 3.94 -11.41 -8.30
C TRP A 72 3.73 -11.47 -9.82
N ALA A 73 2.88 -12.40 -10.24
CA ALA A 73 2.32 -12.43 -11.58
C ALA A 73 0.83 -12.08 -11.53
N HIS A 74 0.51 -10.78 -11.65
CA HIS A 74 -0.85 -10.28 -11.87
C HIS A 74 -1.23 -10.49 -13.34
N TRP A 75 -1.48 -11.76 -13.69
CA TRP A 75 -1.54 -12.22 -15.07
C TRP A 75 -2.72 -13.17 -15.30
N GLY A 76 -3.25 -13.14 -16.52
CA GLY A 76 -4.54 -13.72 -16.87
C GLY A 76 -5.11 -13.12 -18.16
N PRO A 77 -6.37 -13.44 -18.52
CA PRO A 77 -6.97 -13.04 -19.79
C PRO A 77 -7.04 -11.52 -19.98
N GLN A 78 -7.05 -10.72 -18.90
CA GLN A 78 -7.01 -9.25 -19.00
C GLN A 78 -5.73 -8.71 -19.63
N SER A 79 -4.71 -9.55 -19.79
CA SER A 79 -3.51 -9.20 -20.54
C SER A 79 -3.78 -9.09 -22.04
N VAL A 80 -4.70 -9.89 -22.61
CA VAL A 80 -4.94 -10.03 -24.07
C VAL A 80 -5.03 -8.70 -24.81
N PRO A 81 -5.81 -7.72 -24.33
CA PRO A 81 -5.96 -6.44 -25.01
C PRO A 81 -4.71 -5.56 -24.94
N MET A 82 -3.75 -5.90 -24.07
CA MET A 82 -2.52 -5.13 -23.82
C MET A 82 -2.80 -3.67 -23.44
N ALA A 83 -3.90 -3.43 -22.73
CA ALA A 83 -4.47 -2.12 -22.47
C ALA A 83 -4.56 -1.77 -20.96
N GLY A 84 -3.81 -2.47 -20.12
CA GLY A 84 -3.70 -2.20 -18.68
C GLY A 84 -4.80 -2.82 -17.83
N ASP A 85 -4.77 -2.47 -16.54
CA ASP A 85 -5.61 -3.11 -15.52
C ASP A 85 -7.10 -2.81 -15.68
N TRP A 86 -7.93 -3.68 -15.08
CA TRP A 86 -9.40 -3.59 -15.03
C TRP A 86 -10.10 -3.57 -16.38
N TYR A 87 -9.45 -4.06 -17.43
CA TYR A 87 -10.03 -4.09 -18.78
C TYR A 87 -11.39 -4.78 -18.82
N ALA A 88 -11.54 -5.91 -18.11
CA ALA A 88 -12.77 -6.71 -18.11
C ALA A 88 -14.00 -5.89 -17.69
N ARG A 89 -13.85 -4.97 -16.74
CA ARG A 89 -14.92 -4.04 -16.32
C ARG A 89 -15.06 -2.87 -17.27
N ASN A 90 -13.94 -2.24 -17.57
CA ASN A 90 -13.92 -0.94 -18.24
C ASN A 90 -14.23 -1.02 -19.74
N LEU A 91 -14.22 -2.22 -20.33
CA LEU A 91 -14.77 -2.45 -21.67
C LEU A 91 -16.29 -2.27 -21.72
N TYR A 92 -17.01 -2.25 -20.57
CA TYR A 92 -18.44 -1.99 -20.46
C TYR A 92 -18.77 -0.56 -19.99
N VAL A 93 -17.81 0.36 -20.03
CA VAL A 93 -18.01 1.75 -19.61
C VAL A 93 -17.93 2.65 -20.85
N GLN A 94 -19.09 2.97 -21.43
CA GLN A 94 -19.16 3.84 -22.61
C GLN A 94 -18.37 5.15 -22.40
N GLY A 95 -17.49 5.47 -23.35
CA GLY A 95 -16.61 6.65 -23.29
C GLY A 95 -15.25 6.41 -22.61
N HIS A 96 -15.04 5.28 -21.93
CA HIS A 96 -13.74 4.94 -21.36
C HIS A 96 -12.73 4.54 -22.45
N ARG A 97 -11.43 4.80 -22.22
CA ARG A 97 -10.36 4.49 -23.20
C ARG A 97 -10.29 3.00 -23.58
N GLN A 98 -10.52 2.11 -22.61
CA GLN A 98 -10.52 0.66 -22.84
C GLN A 98 -11.78 0.20 -23.59
N TYR A 99 -12.93 0.85 -23.38
CA TYR A 99 -14.15 0.64 -24.17
C TYR A 99 -13.91 1.03 -25.65
N GLN A 100 -13.30 2.20 -25.91
CA GLN A 100 -12.98 2.63 -27.28
C GLN A 100 -12.01 1.65 -27.96
N HIS A 101 -10.95 1.27 -27.24
CA HIS A 101 -10.05 0.23 -27.71
C HIS A 101 -10.78 -1.09 -28.02
N HIS A 102 -11.80 -1.45 -27.23
CA HIS A 102 -12.60 -2.64 -27.47
C HIS A 102 -13.41 -2.55 -28.77
N LEU A 103 -14.09 -1.43 -29.00
CA LEU A 103 -14.84 -1.20 -30.24
C LEU A 103 -13.95 -1.33 -31.49
N GLU A 104 -12.76 -0.74 -31.44
CA GLU A 104 -11.84 -0.70 -32.58
C GLU A 104 -11.23 -2.07 -32.90
N ASN A 105 -11.06 -2.94 -31.92
CA ASN A 105 -10.26 -4.17 -32.07
C ASN A 105 -11.08 -5.47 -31.95
N TYR A 106 -12.20 -5.45 -31.24
CA TYR A 106 -12.98 -6.65 -30.90
C TYR A 106 -14.47 -6.54 -31.21
N GLY A 107 -15.02 -5.32 -31.29
CA GLY A 107 -16.43 -5.07 -31.57
C GLY A 107 -17.20 -4.50 -30.37
N HIS A 108 -18.52 -4.36 -30.52
CA HIS A 108 -19.36 -3.76 -29.47
C HIS A 108 -19.62 -4.74 -28.31
N PRO A 109 -19.56 -4.30 -27.03
CA PRO A 109 -19.75 -5.18 -25.85
C PRO A 109 -21.10 -5.91 -25.77
N SER A 110 -22.09 -5.53 -26.59
CA SER A 110 -23.37 -6.26 -26.73
C SER A 110 -23.25 -7.55 -27.53
N THR A 111 -22.27 -7.66 -28.41
CA THR A 111 -22.05 -8.85 -29.27
C THR A 111 -20.72 -9.52 -28.95
N ASN A 112 -19.69 -8.71 -28.71
CA ASN A 112 -18.31 -9.10 -28.46
C ASN A 112 -17.91 -8.49 -27.12
N GLY A 113 -17.94 -9.26 -26.05
CA GLY A 113 -17.62 -8.79 -24.70
C GLY A 113 -16.58 -9.67 -24.04
N TRP A 114 -16.51 -9.62 -22.71
CA TRP A 114 -15.46 -10.30 -21.94
C TRP A 114 -15.36 -11.81 -22.20
N LYS A 115 -16.50 -12.49 -22.36
CA LYS A 115 -16.58 -13.92 -22.67
C LYS A 115 -15.84 -14.28 -23.97
N ASP A 116 -15.71 -13.35 -24.91
CA ASP A 116 -15.05 -13.55 -26.20
C ASP A 116 -13.55 -13.21 -26.14
N ILE A 117 -13.12 -12.46 -25.12
CA ILE A 117 -11.70 -12.18 -24.89
C ILE A 117 -11.02 -13.34 -24.18
N ILE A 118 -11.70 -14.01 -23.24
CA ILE A 118 -11.15 -15.14 -22.47
C ILE A 118 -10.52 -16.22 -23.37
N PRO A 119 -11.18 -16.73 -24.43
CA PRO A 119 -10.62 -17.79 -25.29
C PRO A 119 -9.40 -17.37 -26.10
N LEU A 120 -9.14 -16.07 -26.24
CA LEU A 120 -7.97 -15.55 -26.96
C LEU A 120 -6.69 -15.65 -26.12
N TRP A 121 -6.82 -15.81 -24.80
CA TRP A 121 -5.67 -15.96 -23.92
C TRP A 121 -5.14 -17.39 -23.96
N ARG A 122 -4.03 -17.61 -24.66
CA ARG A 122 -3.50 -18.96 -24.92
C ARG A 122 -2.17 -19.28 -24.23
N ALA A 123 -1.47 -18.28 -23.69
CA ALA A 123 -0.22 -18.46 -22.95
C ALA A 123 0.87 -19.25 -23.73
N GLU A 124 0.99 -19.04 -25.03
CA GLU A 124 1.74 -19.92 -25.95
C GLU A 124 3.25 -20.01 -25.65
N LYS A 125 3.83 -18.98 -25.03
CA LYS A 125 5.24 -18.90 -24.64
C LYS A 125 5.43 -18.98 -23.12
N PHE A 126 4.41 -19.42 -22.38
CA PHE A 126 4.48 -19.50 -20.94
C PHE A 126 5.41 -20.61 -20.47
N ASP A 127 6.60 -20.20 -20.02
CA ASP A 127 7.64 -21.04 -19.45
C ASP A 127 7.86 -20.66 -17.96
N PRO A 128 7.13 -21.28 -17.03
CA PRO A 128 7.27 -20.98 -15.61
C PRO A 128 8.64 -21.37 -15.06
N ASP A 129 9.32 -22.36 -15.66
CA ASP A 129 10.64 -22.79 -15.20
C ASP A 129 11.70 -21.74 -15.49
N ARG A 130 11.73 -21.22 -16.73
CA ARG A 130 12.64 -20.13 -17.12
C ARG A 130 12.40 -18.88 -16.29
N LEU A 131 11.14 -18.49 -16.14
CA LEU A 131 10.75 -17.30 -15.39
C LEU A 131 11.11 -17.44 -13.90
N MET A 132 10.83 -18.58 -13.27
CA MET A 132 11.17 -18.80 -11.87
C MET A 132 12.69 -18.84 -11.63
N ALA A 133 13.47 -19.43 -12.54
CA ALA A 133 14.93 -19.39 -12.49
C ALA A 133 15.47 -17.95 -12.53
N LEU A 134 14.92 -17.12 -13.43
CA LEU A 134 15.25 -15.70 -13.52
C LEU A 134 14.85 -14.96 -12.26
N TYR A 135 13.62 -15.12 -11.78
CA TYR A 135 13.10 -14.45 -10.58
C TYR A 135 13.90 -14.79 -9.32
N ARG A 136 14.32 -16.05 -9.15
CA ARG A 136 15.21 -16.46 -8.07
C ARG A 136 16.54 -15.72 -8.10
N ARG A 137 17.16 -15.64 -9.29
CA ARG A 137 18.44 -14.92 -9.49
C ARG A 137 18.26 -13.43 -9.24
N ALA A 138 17.15 -12.85 -9.71
CA ALA A 138 16.72 -11.48 -9.45
C ALA A 138 16.34 -11.21 -7.98
N GLY A 139 16.50 -12.21 -7.10
CA GLY A 139 16.44 -12.06 -5.65
C GLY A 139 15.13 -12.47 -5.00
N ALA A 140 14.13 -12.91 -5.75
CA ALA A 140 12.88 -13.35 -5.14
C ALA A 140 13.11 -14.56 -4.19
N ARG A 141 12.41 -14.55 -3.06
CA ARG A 141 12.38 -15.67 -2.09
C ARG A 141 11.00 -16.28 -1.92
N TYR A 142 9.99 -15.57 -2.41
CA TYR A 142 8.65 -16.08 -2.59
C TYR A 142 8.07 -15.59 -3.91
N PHE A 143 7.15 -16.35 -4.46
CA PHE A 143 6.43 -16.01 -5.68
C PHE A 143 4.94 -16.09 -5.42
N VAL A 144 4.17 -15.11 -5.90
CA VAL A 144 2.72 -15.09 -5.82
C VAL A 144 2.14 -15.24 -7.23
N SER A 145 1.27 -16.23 -7.42
CA SER A 145 0.47 -16.36 -8.64
C SER A 145 -0.86 -15.63 -8.45
N MET A 146 -1.39 -14.99 -9.48
CA MET A 146 -2.82 -14.71 -9.49
C MET A 146 -3.60 -16.04 -9.50
N GLY A 147 -4.57 -16.17 -8.58
CA GLY A 147 -5.53 -17.27 -8.56
C GLY A 147 -6.79 -16.88 -9.31
N VAL A 148 -7.38 -15.74 -8.97
CA VAL A 148 -8.55 -15.18 -9.64
C VAL A 148 -8.60 -13.67 -9.38
N HIS A 149 -8.84 -12.89 -10.42
CA HIS A 149 -9.02 -11.44 -10.30
C HIS A 149 -10.51 -11.08 -10.17
N HIS A 150 -10.86 -9.80 -10.18
CA HIS A 150 -12.26 -9.35 -10.16
C HIS A 150 -13.08 -9.79 -11.39
N ASP A 151 -12.42 -10.23 -12.46
CA ASP A 151 -13.02 -10.69 -13.72
C ASP A 151 -13.65 -12.10 -13.64
N ASN A 152 -13.62 -12.71 -12.45
CA ASN A 152 -14.29 -13.97 -12.12
C ASN A 152 -13.73 -15.21 -12.86
N PHE A 153 -12.57 -15.11 -13.49
CA PHE A 153 -11.94 -16.22 -14.21
C PHE A 153 -10.88 -16.93 -13.35
N ASP A 154 -11.07 -18.22 -13.07
CA ASP A 154 -10.16 -19.00 -12.22
C ASP A 154 -8.92 -19.44 -13.00
N LEU A 155 -7.73 -19.13 -12.52
CA LEU A 155 -6.45 -19.50 -13.15
C LEU A 155 -5.98 -20.92 -12.80
N TRP A 156 -6.85 -21.70 -12.16
CA TRP A 156 -6.60 -23.06 -11.70
C TRP A 156 -7.71 -24.02 -12.15
N ASN A 157 -7.55 -25.32 -11.90
CA ASN A 157 -8.59 -26.31 -12.19
C ASN A 157 -9.73 -26.26 -11.16
N SER A 158 -10.53 -25.20 -11.18
CA SER A 158 -11.61 -24.96 -10.22
C SER A 158 -12.72 -26.01 -10.34
N LYS A 159 -13.07 -26.65 -9.21
CA LYS A 159 -14.21 -27.59 -9.16
C LYS A 159 -15.57 -26.90 -9.15
N HIS A 160 -15.57 -25.59 -8.92
CA HIS A 160 -16.78 -24.80 -8.63
C HIS A 160 -17.14 -23.84 -9.76
N HIS A 161 -16.28 -23.68 -10.76
CA HIS A 161 -16.48 -22.69 -11.81
C HIS A 161 -15.95 -23.16 -13.17
N ARG A 162 -16.79 -23.13 -14.21
CA ARG A 162 -16.40 -23.56 -15.57
C ARG A 162 -15.50 -22.56 -16.29
N TRP A 163 -15.56 -21.28 -15.91
CA TRP A 163 -14.68 -20.24 -16.46
C TRP A 163 -13.32 -20.31 -15.78
N ASN A 164 -12.50 -21.24 -16.26
CA ASN A 164 -11.17 -21.44 -15.74
C ASN A 164 -10.14 -21.79 -16.81
N ALA A 165 -8.86 -21.58 -16.49
CA ALA A 165 -7.73 -21.72 -17.42
C ALA A 165 -7.51 -23.14 -17.94
N VAL A 166 -8.05 -24.17 -17.29
CA VAL A 166 -7.98 -25.57 -17.77
C VAL A 166 -9.07 -25.84 -18.81
N GLN A 167 -10.27 -25.31 -18.60
CA GLN A 167 -11.40 -25.51 -19.51
C GLN A 167 -11.38 -24.56 -20.71
N MET A 168 -10.77 -23.38 -20.58
CA MET A 168 -10.78 -22.34 -21.60
C MET A 168 -9.41 -21.67 -21.72
N GLY A 169 -9.15 -21.03 -22.85
CA GLY A 169 -7.94 -20.25 -23.07
C GLY A 169 -6.70 -21.15 -23.18
N PRO A 170 -5.76 -21.13 -22.21
CA PRO A 170 -4.50 -21.88 -22.32
C PRO A 170 -4.64 -23.39 -22.14
N HIS A 171 -5.81 -23.90 -21.71
CA HIS A 171 -6.04 -25.30 -21.38
C HIS A 171 -4.99 -25.88 -20.41
N ARG A 172 -4.60 -25.07 -19.43
CA ARG A 172 -3.50 -25.35 -18.50
C ARG A 172 -3.83 -24.83 -17.11
N ASP A 173 -3.46 -25.61 -16.10
CA ASP A 173 -3.49 -25.18 -14.71
C ASP A 173 -2.33 -24.21 -14.47
N ILE A 174 -2.61 -22.90 -14.51
CA ILE A 174 -1.59 -21.84 -14.42
C ILE A 174 -1.06 -21.73 -12.99
N VAL A 175 -1.95 -21.74 -11.98
CA VAL A 175 -1.56 -21.73 -10.56
C VAL A 175 -0.69 -22.95 -10.22
N GLY A 176 -1.09 -24.14 -10.66
CA GLY A 176 -0.33 -25.36 -10.47
C GLY A 176 1.03 -25.35 -11.17
N ALA A 177 1.10 -24.83 -12.40
CA ALA A 177 2.36 -24.71 -13.14
C ALA A 177 3.35 -23.77 -12.44
N TRP A 178 2.89 -22.62 -11.95
CA TRP A 178 3.70 -21.72 -11.15
C TRP A 178 4.18 -22.35 -9.85
N GLN A 179 3.29 -23.06 -9.14
CA GLN A 179 3.64 -23.74 -7.90
C GLN A 179 4.77 -24.76 -8.10
N GLN A 180 4.66 -25.59 -9.14
CA GLN A 180 5.66 -26.62 -9.45
C GLN A 180 7.03 -25.98 -9.72
N ALA A 181 7.08 -24.91 -10.51
CA ALA A 181 8.31 -24.16 -10.75
C ALA A 181 8.85 -23.52 -9.46
N ALA A 182 8.00 -22.83 -8.67
CA ALA A 182 8.42 -22.20 -7.42
C ALA A 182 9.07 -23.21 -6.47
N ARG A 183 8.46 -24.39 -6.28
CA ARG A 183 9.02 -25.48 -5.48
C ARG A 183 10.34 -25.99 -6.05
N LYS A 184 10.42 -26.22 -7.36
CA LYS A 184 11.65 -26.70 -8.03
C LYS A 184 12.84 -25.75 -7.84
N TYR A 185 12.60 -24.44 -7.83
CA TYR A 185 13.65 -23.44 -7.62
C TYR A 185 13.79 -22.97 -6.16
N GLY A 186 13.04 -23.58 -5.23
CA GLY A 186 13.17 -23.33 -3.80
C GLY A 186 12.61 -21.99 -3.32
N LEU A 187 11.59 -21.45 -4.01
CA LEU A 187 10.83 -20.29 -3.57
C LEU A 187 9.59 -20.74 -2.80
N ARG A 188 9.21 -19.96 -1.78
CA ARG A 188 7.89 -20.08 -1.16
C ARG A 188 6.81 -19.70 -2.17
N PHE A 189 5.69 -20.39 -2.15
CA PHE A 189 4.64 -20.18 -3.15
C PHE A 189 3.38 -19.58 -2.52
N GLY A 190 2.92 -18.46 -3.06
CA GLY A 190 1.68 -17.81 -2.67
C GLY A 190 0.69 -17.70 -3.81
N VAL A 191 -0.56 -17.38 -3.44
CA VAL A 191 -1.62 -17.08 -4.39
C VAL A 191 -2.35 -15.82 -3.95
N SER A 192 -2.62 -14.91 -4.88
CA SER A 192 -3.51 -13.78 -4.66
C SER A 192 -4.91 -14.08 -5.20
N GLU A 193 -5.94 -13.66 -4.48
CA GLU A 193 -7.33 -13.75 -4.89
C GLU A 193 -8.03 -12.40 -4.67
N HIS A 194 -8.78 -11.99 -5.67
CA HIS A 194 -9.50 -10.72 -5.68
C HIS A 194 -11.00 -10.97 -5.92
N LEU A 195 -11.44 -12.19 -5.64
CA LEU A 195 -12.75 -12.68 -6.06
C LEU A 195 -13.85 -11.97 -5.28
N GLY A 196 -13.65 -11.65 -4.00
CA GLY A 196 -14.67 -11.05 -3.14
C GLY A 196 -15.43 -9.88 -3.77
N ALA A 197 -14.72 -8.99 -4.46
CA ALA A 197 -15.29 -7.80 -5.10
C ALA A 197 -15.99 -8.04 -6.44
N SER A 198 -15.78 -9.21 -7.05
CA SER A 198 -16.22 -9.49 -8.43
C SER A 198 -17.71 -9.24 -8.66
N PHE A 199 -18.57 -9.58 -7.70
CA PHE A 199 -20.02 -9.50 -7.87
C PHE A 199 -20.52 -8.09 -8.21
N THR A 200 -20.15 -7.08 -7.43
CA THR A 200 -20.55 -5.68 -7.65
C THR A 200 -19.63 -4.99 -8.67
N TRP A 201 -18.34 -5.31 -8.66
CA TRP A 201 -17.36 -4.75 -9.61
C TRP A 201 -17.77 -5.00 -11.07
N PHE A 202 -18.31 -6.20 -11.35
CA PHE A 202 -18.67 -6.60 -12.71
C PHE A 202 -20.07 -6.14 -13.17
N GLN A 203 -20.85 -5.46 -12.33
CA GLN A 203 -22.21 -5.01 -12.67
C GLN A 203 -22.24 -3.99 -13.82
N THR A 204 -21.10 -3.40 -14.20
CA THR A 204 -20.97 -2.62 -15.45
C THR A 204 -21.39 -3.41 -16.68
N ALA A 205 -21.17 -4.73 -16.71
CA ALA A 205 -21.59 -5.61 -17.80
C ALA A 205 -23.13 -5.79 -17.88
N LYS A 206 -23.89 -5.32 -16.89
CA LYS A 206 -25.38 -5.26 -16.93
C LYS A 206 -25.90 -4.00 -17.59
N GLY A 207 -25.01 -3.09 -18.00
CA GLY A 207 -25.37 -1.86 -18.66
C GLY A 207 -25.75 -2.01 -20.13
N SER A 208 -25.83 -0.84 -20.75
CA SER A 208 -25.92 -0.60 -22.18
C SER A 208 -25.40 0.81 -22.45
N ASP A 209 -24.96 1.02 -23.69
CA ASP A 209 -24.62 2.34 -24.20
C ASP A 209 -25.79 3.32 -24.04
N LYS A 210 -25.49 4.58 -23.76
CA LYS A 210 -26.49 5.67 -23.64
C LYS A 210 -26.69 6.43 -24.93
N THR A 211 -25.68 6.41 -25.81
CA THR A 211 -25.69 7.10 -27.11
C THR A 211 -25.08 6.21 -28.19
N GLY A 212 -25.17 6.62 -29.46
CA GLY A 212 -24.60 5.88 -30.58
C GLY A 212 -25.54 4.80 -31.16
N PRO A 213 -25.09 4.08 -32.20
CA PRO A 213 -25.95 3.17 -32.99
C PRO A 213 -26.54 2.00 -32.21
N LEU A 214 -25.91 1.58 -31.11
CA LEU A 214 -26.38 0.50 -30.24
C LEU A 214 -26.83 1.00 -28.86
N ALA A 215 -27.20 2.28 -28.76
CA ALA A 215 -27.78 2.86 -27.54
C ALA A 215 -28.99 2.04 -27.07
N GLY A 216 -29.03 1.73 -25.76
CA GLY A 216 -30.10 0.95 -25.15
C GLY A 216 -30.01 -0.56 -25.38
N ILE A 217 -29.16 -1.05 -26.30
CA ILE A 217 -28.95 -2.48 -26.50
C ILE A 217 -28.14 -3.05 -25.32
N PRO A 218 -28.67 -4.02 -24.54
CA PRO A 218 -27.96 -4.59 -23.40
C PRO A 218 -26.59 -5.15 -23.80
N TYR A 219 -25.59 -4.99 -22.93
CA TYR A 219 -24.31 -5.69 -23.10
C TYR A 219 -24.47 -7.20 -22.91
N ASP A 220 -23.50 -7.98 -23.40
CA ASP A 220 -23.55 -9.46 -23.33
C ASP A 220 -23.60 -10.01 -21.91
N GLY A 221 -23.13 -9.24 -20.93
CA GLY A 221 -23.29 -9.55 -19.51
C GLY A 221 -24.74 -9.70 -19.08
N ASN A 222 -25.72 -9.15 -19.81
CA ASN A 222 -27.15 -9.36 -19.50
C ASN A 222 -27.67 -10.76 -19.87
N LEU A 223 -26.96 -11.50 -20.73
CA LEU A 223 -27.38 -12.83 -21.15
C LEU A 223 -27.30 -13.81 -19.98
N ARG A 224 -28.44 -14.43 -19.65
CA ARG A 224 -28.60 -15.32 -18.48
C ARG A 224 -27.66 -16.52 -18.50
N GLU A 225 -27.33 -17.02 -19.69
CA GLU A 225 -26.42 -18.16 -19.87
C GLU A 225 -24.96 -17.88 -19.43
N PHE A 226 -24.59 -16.60 -19.28
CA PHE A 226 -23.25 -16.17 -18.84
C PHE A 226 -23.26 -15.53 -17.45
N TRP A 227 -24.37 -15.61 -16.70
CA TRP A 227 -24.43 -15.07 -15.34
C TRP A 227 -23.50 -15.77 -14.34
N ASP A 228 -23.00 -16.96 -14.67
CA ASP A 228 -21.95 -17.56 -13.86
C ASP A 228 -20.64 -16.78 -13.98
N LEU A 229 -20.31 -16.21 -15.15
CA LEU A 229 -19.17 -15.28 -15.34
C LEU A 229 -19.48 -13.86 -14.85
N TYR A 230 -20.62 -13.29 -15.27
CA TYR A 230 -20.95 -11.88 -15.05
C TYR A 230 -21.78 -11.58 -13.80
N HIS A 231 -22.07 -12.60 -12.99
CA HIS A 231 -23.02 -12.57 -11.87
C HIS A 231 -24.47 -12.30 -12.33
N PRO A 232 -25.51 -12.59 -11.54
CA PRO A 232 -26.84 -12.03 -11.78
C PRO A 232 -26.85 -10.50 -11.52
N PRO A 233 -27.89 -9.77 -11.96
CA PRO A 233 -28.09 -8.38 -11.55
C PRO A 233 -28.08 -8.26 -10.02
N ALA A 234 -27.28 -7.32 -9.51
CA ALA A 234 -27.24 -7.00 -8.09
C ALA A 234 -28.54 -6.33 -7.63
N ASP A 235 -28.80 -6.42 -6.32
CA ASP A 235 -29.82 -5.57 -5.70
C ASP A 235 -29.47 -4.09 -5.95
N PRO A 236 -30.44 -3.21 -6.27
CA PRO A 236 -30.15 -1.80 -6.55
C PRO A 236 -29.42 -1.04 -5.43
N HIS A 237 -29.50 -1.52 -4.18
CA HIS A 237 -28.81 -0.98 -3.02
C HIS A 237 -27.45 -1.64 -2.75
N ASP A 238 -27.14 -2.78 -3.40
CA ASP A 238 -25.87 -3.48 -3.29
C ASP A 238 -24.80 -2.85 -4.19
N ARG A 239 -24.25 -1.72 -3.74
CA ARG A 239 -23.28 -0.90 -4.47
C ARG A 239 -21.88 -0.87 -3.84
N GLY A 240 -21.68 -1.64 -2.78
CA GLY A 240 -20.41 -1.71 -2.05
C GLY A 240 -19.32 -2.42 -2.86
N TRP A 241 -18.07 -2.29 -2.42
CA TRP A 241 -16.95 -3.05 -2.99
C TRP A 241 -17.16 -4.56 -2.80
N TYR A 242 -17.60 -4.96 -1.60
CA TYR A 242 -18.06 -6.31 -1.33
C TYR A 242 -19.58 -6.36 -1.35
N SER A 243 -20.12 -7.28 -2.14
CA SER A 243 -21.56 -7.52 -2.23
C SER A 243 -22.13 -7.96 -0.88
N THR A 244 -23.38 -7.60 -0.63
CA THR A 244 -24.19 -8.10 0.50
C THR A 244 -24.91 -9.42 0.18
N ASN A 245 -24.76 -9.95 -1.04
CA ASN A 245 -25.36 -11.20 -1.47
C ASN A 245 -24.76 -12.40 -0.72
N ARG A 246 -25.55 -13.01 0.17
CA ARG A 246 -25.10 -14.15 0.99
C ARG A 246 -24.75 -15.40 0.20
N GLN A 247 -25.43 -15.65 -0.93
CA GLN A 247 -25.08 -16.77 -1.80
C GLN A 247 -23.72 -16.55 -2.47
N TRP A 248 -23.38 -15.30 -2.77
CA TRP A 248 -22.06 -14.93 -3.24
C TRP A 248 -20.99 -15.20 -2.18
N HIS A 249 -21.23 -14.83 -0.91
CA HIS A 249 -20.28 -15.10 0.19
C HIS A 249 -19.94 -16.59 0.29
N LEU A 250 -20.96 -17.46 0.23
CA LEU A 250 -20.78 -18.93 0.27
C LEU A 250 -20.10 -19.48 -1.00
N THR A 251 -20.30 -18.83 -2.14
CA THR A 251 -19.65 -19.20 -3.40
C THR A 251 -18.17 -18.84 -3.38
N TRP A 252 -17.83 -17.63 -2.91
CA TRP A 252 -16.46 -17.21 -2.66
C TRP A 252 -15.76 -18.17 -1.70
N PHE A 253 -16.36 -18.47 -0.54
CA PHE A 253 -15.76 -19.36 0.46
C PHE A 253 -15.41 -20.73 -0.13
N ARG A 254 -16.35 -21.36 -0.85
CA ARG A 254 -16.12 -22.68 -1.47
C ARG A 254 -14.98 -22.64 -2.50
N ARG A 255 -14.93 -21.61 -3.35
CA ARG A 255 -13.91 -21.46 -4.39
C ARG A 255 -12.52 -21.23 -3.81
N ILE A 256 -12.39 -20.28 -2.89
CA ILE A 256 -11.07 -19.99 -2.31
C ILE A 256 -10.62 -21.11 -1.36
N LYS A 257 -11.54 -21.78 -0.67
CA LYS A 257 -11.23 -23.01 0.06
C LYS A 257 -10.72 -24.13 -0.85
N ASP A 258 -11.35 -24.37 -2.01
CA ASP A 258 -10.87 -25.35 -3.01
C ASP A 258 -9.44 -25.02 -3.47
N LEU A 259 -9.14 -23.74 -3.71
CA LEU A 259 -7.79 -23.27 -4.02
C LEU A 259 -6.81 -23.56 -2.89
N VAL A 260 -7.16 -23.22 -1.64
CA VAL A 260 -6.32 -23.47 -0.46
C VAL A 260 -6.07 -24.97 -0.25
N ASP A 261 -7.11 -25.80 -0.35
CA ASP A 261 -7.00 -27.25 -0.16
C ASP A 261 -6.15 -27.89 -1.27
N THR A 262 -6.31 -27.43 -2.52
CA THR A 262 -5.63 -27.98 -3.69
C THR A 262 -4.15 -27.62 -3.71
N TYR A 263 -3.82 -26.35 -3.48
CA TYR A 263 -2.46 -25.85 -3.66
C TYR A 263 -1.69 -25.70 -2.34
N GLN A 264 -2.36 -25.53 -1.21
CA GLN A 264 -1.73 -25.34 0.11
C GLN A 264 -0.63 -24.25 0.07
N PRO A 265 -0.96 -23.03 -0.40
CA PRO A 265 0.03 -21.98 -0.57
C PRO A 265 0.67 -21.61 0.77
N ASP A 266 1.94 -21.21 0.73
CA ASP A 266 2.64 -20.59 1.85
C ASP A 266 2.10 -19.19 2.17
N LEU A 267 1.54 -18.50 1.18
CA LEU A 267 0.93 -17.18 1.32
C LEU A 267 -0.41 -17.09 0.59
N LEU A 268 -1.45 -16.60 1.26
CA LEU A 268 -2.72 -16.22 0.63
C LEU A 268 -2.90 -14.71 0.76
N TYR A 269 -3.03 -14.02 -0.37
CA TYR A 269 -3.29 -12.59 -0.42
C TYR A 269 -4.73 -12.34 -0.89
N THR A 270 -5.56 -11.72 -0.04
CA THR A 270 -6.89 -11.24 -0.42
C THR A 270 -6.85 -9.74 -0.71
N ASP A 271 -7.34 -9.35 -1.88
CA ASP A 271 -7.46 -7.94 -2.24
C ASP A 271 -8.64 -7.25 -1.55
N GLY A 272 -8.38 -6.12 -0.87
CA GLY A 272 -9.27 -5.52 0.14
C GLY A 272 -9.06 -6.10 1.54
N GLY A 273 -9.98 -5.81 2.48
CA GLY A 273 -9.98 -6.43 3.82
C GLY A 273 -10.52 -7.86 3.79
N ILE A 274 -10.46 -8.58 4.92
CA ILE A 274 -11.09 -9.90 5.09
C ILE A 274 -12.59 -9.77 4.75
N PRO A 275 -13.08 -10.50 3.73
CA PRO A 275 -14.43 -10.25 3.20
C PRO A 275 -15.50 -10.98 4.03
N PHE A 276 -16.72 -10.46 4.00
CA PHE A 276 -17.93 -11.21 4.39
C PHE A 276 -17.94 -11.71 5.85
N ASP A 277 -17.39 -10.93 6.76
CA ASP A 277 -17.43 -11.15 8.20
C ASP A 277 -17.00 -12.57 8.63
N GLY A 278 -17.91 -13.31 9.28
CA GLY A 278 -17.66 -14.68 9.75
C GLY A 278 -17.31 -15.66 8.62
N VAL A 279 -17.72 -15.39 7.38
CA VAL A 279 -17.36 -16.23 6.23
C VAL A 279 -15.87 -16.07 5.88
N GLY A 280 -15.36 -14.83 5.80
CA GLY A 280 -13.94 -14.57 5.58
C GLY A 280 -13.09 -15.06 6.74
N ARG A 281 -13.51 -14.79 7.98
CA ARG A 281 -12.83 -15.32 9.18
C ARG A 281 -12.76 -16.85 9.18
N SER A 282 -13.79 -17.53 8.69
CA SER A 282 -13.79 -18.99 8.52
C SER A 282 -12.76 -19.47 7.51
N LEU A 283 -12.56 -18.74 6.40
CA LEU A 283 -11.51 -19.08 5.43
C LEU A 283 -10.11 -18.89 6.04
N VAL A 284 -9.86 -17.78 6.74
CA VAL A 284 -8.57 -17.52 7.40
C VAL A 284 -8.28 -18.59 8.47
N ALA A 285 -9.27 -18.92 9.30
CA ALA A 285 -9.15 -20.01 10.28
C ALA A 285 -8.85 -21.36 9.62
N HIS A 286 -9.55 -21.68 8.53
CA HIS A 286 -9.29 -22.88 7.75
C HIS A 286 -7.85 -22.91 7.23
N PHE A 287 -7.35 -21.81 6.65
CA PHE A 287 -6.00 -21.72 6.12
C PHE A 287 -4.93 -21.96 7.19
N TYR A 288 -5.07 -21.32 8.36
CA TYR A 288 -4.16 -21.50 9.49
C TYR A 288 -4.20 -22.91 10.08
N ASN A 289 -5.40 -23.46 10.29
CA ASN A 289 -5.56 -24.81 10.83
C ASN A 289 -5.05 -25.88 9.85
N THR A 290 -5.25 -25.69 8.54
CA THR A 290 -4.71 -26.58 7.50
C THR A 290 -3.18 -26.59 7.56
N SER A 291 -2.54 -25.42 7.69
CA SER A 291 -1.08 -25.32 7.90
C SER A 291 -0.60 -26.13 9.10
N ILE A 292 -1.24 -25.95 10.26
CA ILE A 292 -0.88 -26.67 11.49
C ILE A 292 -1.05 -28.18 11.33
N ARG A 293 -2.18 -28.63 10.77
CA ARG A 293 -2.45 -30.07 10.59
C ARG A 293 -1.45 -30.72 9.64
N GLN A 294 -1.03 -30.02 8.60
CA GLN A 294 -0.13 -30.58 7.57
C GLN A 294 1.34 -30.46 7.94
N ARG A 295 1.72 -29.38 8.65
CA ARG A 295 3.14 -29.02 8.89
C ARG A 295 3.55 -29.11 10.36
N GLY A 296 2.60 -29.41 11.26
CA GLY A 296 2.81 -29.45 12.71
C GLY A 296 2.98 -28.07 13.37
N ARG A 297 2.93 -26.99 12.59
CA ARG A 297 3.08 -25.60 13.05
C ARG A 297 2.43 -24.64 12.07
N LEU A 298 2.10 -23.44 12.55
CA LEU A 298 1.66 -22.33 11.71
C LEU A 298 2.86 -21.82 10.89
N ASP A 299 2.87 -22.10 9.59
CA ASP A 299 3.98 -21.74 8.68
C ASP A 299 3.48 -21.07 7.39
N VAL A 300 2.31 -20.43 7.45
CA VAL A 300 1.65 -19.72 6.34
C VAL A 300 1.44 -18.25 6.67
N VAL A 301 1.23 -17.43 5.64
CA VAL A 301 0.99 -15.99 5.75
C VAL A 301 -0.32 -15.64 5.06
N TYR A 302 -1.20 -14.92 5.76
CA TYR A 302 -2.36 -14.28 5.14
C TYR A 302 -2.12 -12.77 5.08
N THR A 303 -2.29 -12.18 3.91
CA THR A 303 -2.17 -10.72 3.70
C THR A 303 -3.50 -10.14 3.21
N CYS A 304 -3.83 -8.94 3.67
CA CYS A 304 -4.98 -8.19 3.18
C CYS A 304 -4.76 -6.69 3.38
N LYS A 305 -5.56 -5.87 2.70
CA LYS A 305 -5.51 -4.41 2.83
C LYS A 305 -6.17 -3.96 4.13
N ASN A 306 -5.67 -2.87 4.68
CA ASN A 306 -6.29 -2.13 5.79
C ASN A 306 -6.99 -0.87 5.27
N MET A 307 -7.76 -1.03 4.19
CA MET A 307 -8.55 0.04 3.58
C MET A 307 -9.72 -0.55 2.80
N GLY A 308 -10.74 0.28 2.56
CA GLY A 308 -11.91 -0.11 1.78
C GLY A 308 -12.92 -0.93 2.59
N SER A 309 -13.55 -1.90 1.93
CA SER A 309 -14.52 -2.81 2.56
C SER A 309 -13.86 -4.07 3.13
N GLY A 310 -14.53 -4.69 4.10
CA GLY A 310 -14.03 -5.87 4.81
C GLY A 310 -13.36 -5.53 6.15
N GLU A 311 -12.95 -6.55 6.87
CA GLU A 311 -12.30 -6.42 8.17
C GLU A 311 -10.77 -6.44 8.01
N PHE A 312 -10.07 -5.52 8.66
CA PHE A 312 -8.66 -5.72 8.99
C PHE A 312 -8.57 -5.96 10.50
N ILE A 313 -8.10 -7.14 10.88
CA ILE A 313 -7.98 -7.55 12.28
C ILE A 313 -6.50 -7.53 12.65
N PRO A 314 -6.03 -6.54 13.42
CA PRO A 314 -4.64 -6.47 13.86
C PRO A 314 -4.19 -7.76 14.54
N GLY A 315 -3.02 -8.26 14.13
CA GLY A 315 -2.45 -9.50 14.66
C GLY A 315 -3.04 -10.78 14.05
N ALA A 316 -4.13 -10.71 13.29
CA ALA A 316 -4.71 -11.87 12.58
C ALA A 316 -4.25 -11.97 11.12
N ALA A 317 -3.77 -10.88 10.53
CA ALA A 317 -3.31 -10.78 9.15
C ALA A 317 -2.10 -9.85 9.06
N ILE A 318 -1.32 -9.97 7.99
CA ILE A 318 -0.28 -9.00 7.65
C ILE A 318 -0.92 -7.91 6.77
N GLU A 319 -0.74 -6.64 7.18
CA GLU A 319 -1.16 -5.48 6.39
C GLU A 319 -0.37 -5.44 5.07
N ASP A 320 -1.10 -5.35 3.97
CA ASP A 320 -0.57 -5.16 2.63
C ASP A 320 -0.95 -3.75 2.11
N LEU A 321 0.05 -2.92 1.81
CA LEU A 321 -0.15 -1.55 1.32
C LEU A 321 -0.05 -1.49 -0.21
N GLU A 322 -1.18 -1.29 -0.87
CA GLU A 322 -1.21 -1.05 -2.32
C GLU A 322 -0.37 0.14 -2.75
N ARG A 323 0.63 -0.11 -3.59
CA ARG A 323 1.53 0.91 -4.17
C ARG A 323 2.06 1.88 -3.13
N GLY A 324 2.37 1.36 -1.96
CA GLY A 324 2.45 2.14 -0.73
C GLY A 324 3.72 1.90 0.05
N VAL A 325 3.94 2.74 1.05
CA VAL A 325 5.11 2.62 1.94
C VAL A 325 4.71 3.01 3.35
N GLN A 326 5.60 2.80 4.31
CA GLN A 326 5.45 3.27 5.68
C GLN A 326 6.41 4.44 5.94
N PRO A 327 6.04 5.42 6.80
CA PRO A 327 6.90 6.55 7.09
C PRO A 327 8.01 6.17 8.08
N ASP A 328 7.77 5.15 8.91
CA ASP A 328 8.64 4.73 10.01
C ASP A 328 8.62 3.20 10.20
N ILE A 329 9.46 2.68 11.09
CA ILE A 329 9.49 1.29 11.50
C ILE A 329 8.13 0.89 12.07
N ARG A 330 7.58 -0.22 11.55
CA ARG A 330 6.37 -0.83 12.10
C ARG A 330 6.73 -1.89 13.15
N PRO A 331 6.01 -1.96 14.28
CA PRO A 331 6.26 -2.99 15.30
C PRO A 331 5.99 -4.41 14.78
N HIS A 332 5.00 -4.55 13.90
CA HIS A 332 4.67 -5.80 13.24
C HIS A 332 5.15 -5.80 11.78
N PRO A 333 5.54 -6.97 11.24
CA PRO A 333 5.83 -7.11 9.82
C PRO A 333 4.63 -6.67 8.96
N TRP A 334 4.93 -6.05 7.82
CA TRP A 334 3.95 -5.61 6.82
C TRP A 334 4.48 -5.94 5.42
N GLN A 335 3.62 -5.85 4.42
CA GLN A 335 3.97 -5.99 3.02
C GLN A 335 3.49 -4.76 2.24
N THR A 336 4.17 -4.43 1.16
CA THR A 336 3.56 -3.66 0.08
C THR A 336 3.69 -4.42 -1.23
N ASP A 337 2.63 -4.33 -2.01
CA ASP A 337 2.53 -4.73 -3.39
C ASP A 337 2.64 -3.51 -4.31
N THR A 338 3.39 -3.67 -5.39
CA THR A 338 3.49 -2.66 -6.44
C THR A 338 3.84 -3.32 -7.76
N SER A 339 3.93 -2.56 -8.84
CA SER A 339 4.26 -3.06 -10.16
C SER A 339 5.37 -2.24 -10.82
N ILE A 340 6.25 -2.94 -11.55
CA ILE A 340 7.19 -2.28 -12.47
C ILE A 340 6.46 -1.51 -13.58
N GLY A 341 5.20 -1.86 -13.84
CA GLY A 341 4.33 -1.19 -14.81
C GLY A 341 2.94 -0.86 -14.26
N ASP A 342 1.92 -1.02 -15.11
CA ASP A 342 0.52 -1.21 -14.68
C ASP A 342 0.37 -2.59 -14.00
N TRP A 343 -0.80 -2.97 -13.50
CA TRP A 343 -0.98 -4.31 -12.92
C TRP A 343 -1.04 -5.41 -13.99
N PHE A 344 -1.88 -5.25 -15.02
CA PHE A 344 -1.84 -6.07 -16.25
C PHE A 344 -1.01 -5.41 -17.35
N TYR A 345 -0.64 -6.18 -18.37
CA TYR A 345 0.15 -5.67 -19.49
C TYR A 345 -0.52 -4.50 -20.22
N ASN A 346 0.23 -3.41 -20.32
CA ASN A 346 -0.14 -2.23 -21.06
C ASN A 346 1.03 -1.86 -21.97
N ARG A 347 0.83 -2.03 -23.28
CA ARG A 347 1.88 -1.82 -24.29
C ARG A 347 2.43 -0.39 -24.33
N ASN A 348 1.71 0.57 -23.75
CA ASN A 348 2.08 1.97 -23.73
C ASN A 348 2.68 2.42 -22.38
N TRP A 349 2.83 1.50 -21.43
CA TRP A 349 3.33 1.83 -20.11
C TRP A 349 4.84 2.01 -20.09
N LYS A 350 5.33 2.96 -19.29
CA LYS A 350 6.76 3.17 -19.07
C LYS A 350 7.20 2.42 -17.82
N TYR A 351 8.11 1.47 -17.99
CA TYR A 351 8.59 0.66 -16.88
C TYR A 351 9.40 1.48 -15.88
N ARG A 352 9.30 1.08 -14.61
CA ARG A 352 10.12 1.65 -13.54
C ARG A 352 11.52 1.03 -13.60
N PRO A 353 12.60 1.83 -13.49
CA PRO A 353 13.96 1.31 -13.60
C PRO A 353 14.37 0.50 -12.37
N ALA A 354 15.35 -0.39 -12.51
CA ALA A 354 15.89 -1.22 -11.41
C ALA A 354 16.27 -0.40 -10.17
N ARG A 355 16.84 0.80 -10.36
CA ARG A 355 17.20 1.71 -9.25
C ARG A 355 16.02 2.03 -8.34
N TRP A 356 14.83 2.24 -8.91
CA TRP A 356 13.63 2.59 -8.14
C TRP A 356 13.18 1.40 -7.28
N ILE A 357 13.16 0.21 -7.87
CA ILE A 357 12.84 -1.05 -7.17
C ILE A 357 13.80 -1.27 -6.01
N ILE A 358 15.10 -1.13 -6.25
CA ILE A 358 16.15 -1.34 -5.25
C ILE A 358 16.03 -0.34 -4.10
N HIS A 359 15.86 0.94 -4.39
CA HIS A 359 15.75 1.97 -3.35
C HIS A 359 14.50 1.78 -2.48
N MET A 360 13.38 1.46 -3.11
CA MET A 360 12.14 1.15 -2.43
C MET A 360 12.27 -0.11 -1.56
N LEU A 361 12.86 -1.19 -2.07
CA LEU A 361 13.11 -2.41 -1.29
C LEU A 361 13.95 -2.11 -0.04
N VAL A 362 15.04 -1.35 -0.18
CA VAL A 362 15.93 -1.02 0.93
C VAL A 362 15.20 -0.17 1.99
N ASP A 363 14.38 0.81 1.57
CA ASP A 363 13.55 1.61 2.49
C ASP A 363 12.52 0.75 3.23
N ILE A 364 11.78 -0.09 2.50
CA ILE A 364 10.76 -1.01 3.06
C ILE A 364 11.38 -1.95 4.09
N VAL A 365 12.50 -2.61 3.76
CA VAL A 365 13.15 -3.58 4.64
C VAL A 365 13.65 -2.93 5.92
N SER A 366 14.14 -1.69 5.84
CA SER A 366 14.57 -0.92 7.02
C SER A 366 13.43 -0.57 7.97
N LYS A 367 12.17 -0.64 7.50
CA LYS A 367 10.94 -0.31 8.24
C LYS A 367 10.09 -1.53 8.62
N ASN A 368 10.68 -2.72 8.61
CA ASN A 368 10.07 -4.01 8.94
C ASN A 368 9.13 -4.59 7.86
N GLY A 369 9.25 -4.12 6.62
CA GLY A 369 8.39 -4.55 5.52
C GLY A 369 9.01 -5.58 4.59
N ASN A 370 8.15 -6.16 3.74
CA ASN A 370 8.50 -6.92 2.54
C ASN A 370 7.95 -6.22 1.29
N LEU A 371 8.64 -6.35 0.16
CA LEU A 371 8.19 -5.88 -1.15
C LEU A 371 7.72 -7.06 -2.00
N LEU A 372 6.46 -7.04 -2.42
CA LEU A 372 5.89 -7.91 -3.44
C LEU A 372 5.83 -7.14 -4.77
N LEU A 373 6.76 -7.41 -5.67
CA LEU A 373 6.84 -6.71 -6.96
C LEU A 373 6.14 -7.50 -8.06
N ASN A 374 5.10 -6.93 -8.65
CA ASN A 374 4.49 -7.43 -9.87
C ASN A 374 5.42 -7.24 -11.07
N ILE A 375 5.68 -8.35 -11.76
CA ILE A 375 6.38 -8.38 -13.04
C ILE A 375 5.35 -8.62 -14.14
N VAL A 376 5.16 -7.58 -14.95
CA VAL A 376 4.11 -7.55 -15.97
C VAL A 376 4.49 -8.43 -17.16
N GLN A 377 3.62 -9.35 -17.53
CA GLN A 377 3.84 -10.34 -18.60
C GLN A 377 2.91 -10.11 -19.78
N ARG A 378 3.40 -10.35 -21.00
CA ARG A 378 2.58 -10.36 -22.21
C ARG A 378 1.51 -11.46 -22.15
N PRO A 379 0.45 -11.39 -22.99
CA PRO A 379 -0.60 -12.43 -23.04
C PRO A 379 -0.07 -13.83 -23.34
N ASP A 380 1.00 -13.93 -24.14
CA ASP A 380 1.62 -15.20 -24.49
C ASP A 380 2.53 -15.75 -23.38
N GLY A 381 2.76 -15.01 -22.29
CA GLY A 381 3.61 -15.41 -21.16
C GLY A 381 5.09 -15.01 -21.30
N SER A 382 5.46 -14.29 -22.37
CA SER A 382 6.80 -13.70 -22.50
C SER A 382 6.94 -12.37 -21.75
N LEU A 383 8.19 -11.97 -21.51
CA LEU A 383 8.54 -10.67 -20.93
C LEU A 383 9.05 -9.73 -22.02
N ASP A 384 8.88 -8.43 -21.81
CA ASP A 384 9.54 -7.43 -22.63
C ASP A 384 11.06 -7.42 -22.36
N PRO A 385 11.90 -7.15 -23.38
CA PRO A 385 13.35 -7.11 -23.20
C PRO A 385 13.81 -6.15 -22.09
N GLU A 386 13.13 -5.01 -21.92
CA GLU A 386 13.40 -4.05 -20.84
C GLU A 386 13.11 -4.61 -19.44
N VAL A 387 12.07 -5.46 -19.33
CA VAL A 387 11.74 -6.16 -18.08
C VAL A 387 12.77 -7.23 -17.79
N GLU A 388 13.23 -8.00 -18.80
CA GLU A 388 14.32 -8.96 -18.63
C GLU A 388 15.63 -8.28 -18.20
N GLN A 389 15.97 -7.15 -18.84
CA GLN A 389 17.14 -6.36 -18.44
C GLN A 389 17.04 -5.88 -16.99
N THR A 390 15.87 -5.37 -16.57
CA THR A 390 15.66 -4.94 -15.18
C THR A 390 15.85 -6.10 -14.21
N LEU A 391 15.37 -7.30 -14.53
CA LEU A 391 15.55 -8.49 -13.69
C LEU A 391 17.01 -8.94 -13.60
N GLU A 392 17.79 -8.82 -14.68
CA GLU A 392 19.23 -9.10 -14.65
C GLU A 392 20.01 -8.05 -13.86
N GLU A 393 19.62 -6.77 -13.93
CA GLU A 393 20.18 -5.71 -13.07
C GLU A 393 19.90 -5.98 -11.57
N LEU A 394 18.67 -6.41 -11.24
CA LEU A 394 18.34 -6.86 -9.89
C LEU A 394 19.17 -8.07 -9.48
N ALA A 395 19.39 -9.04 -10.37
CA ALA A 395 20.20 -10.22 -10.09
C ALA A 395 21.65 -9.85 -9.75
N ALA A 396 22.26 -8.96 -10.54
CA ALA A 396 23.59 -8.44 -10.28
C ALA A 396 23.67 -7.69 -8.94
N TRP A 397 22.64 -6.90 -8.61
CA TRP A 397 22.59 -6.17 -7.34
C TRP A 397 22.49 -7.11 -6.13
N PHE A 398 21.57 -8.08 -6.17
CA PHE A 398 21.34 -9.02 -5.08
C PHE A 398 22.52 -9.97 -4.84
N ALA A 399 23.29 -10.31 -5.88
CA ALA A 399 24.51 -11.10 -5.74
C ALA A 399 25.52 -10.44 -4.76
N ILE A 400 25.52 -9.11 -4.69
CA ILE A 400 26.39 -8.33 -3.79
C ILE A 400 25.66 -7.97 -2.49
N HIS A 401 24.42 -7.50 -2.57
CA HIS A 401 23.71 -6.83 -1.48
C HIS A 401 22.79 -7.74 -0.67
N GLY A 402 22.54 -8.97 -1.12
CA GLY A 402 21.70 -9.95 -0.43
C GLY A 402 21.95 -10.10 1.08
N PRO A 403 23.21 -10.12 1.57
CA PRO A 403 23.50 -10.19 3.00
C PRO A 403 22.94 -9.03 3.84
N ALA A 404 22.78 -7.83 3.26
CA ALA A 404 22.20 -6.66 3.93
C ALA A 404 20.67 -6.61 3.87
N ILE A 405 20.04 -7.58 3.19
CA ILE A 405 18.60 -7.66 2.99
C ILE A 405 18.05 -8.91 3.67
N TYR A 406 18.46 -10.09 3.22
CA TYR A 406 17.84 -11.36 3.64
C TYR A 406 18.16 -11.74 5.09
N GLY A 407 17.10 -12.10 5.82
CA GLY A 407 17.20 -12.45 7.25
C GLY A 407 17.61 -11.29 8.15
N THR A 408 17.53 -10.04 7.66
CA THR A 408 17.79 -8.86 8.49
C THR A 408 16.54 -8.41 9.23
N ARG A 409 16.73 -7.56 10.24
CA ARG A 409 15.67 -6.81 10.93
C ARG A 409 15.98 -5.32 10.88
N PRO A 410 14.97 -4.44 11.02
CA PRO A 410 15.22 -3.03 11.28
C PRO A 410 16.22 -2.84 12.41
N TRP A 411 17.00 -1.76 12.34
CA TRP A 411 17.74 -1.30 13.50
C TRP A 411 16.82 -0.51 14.45
N GLN A 412 17.40 0.25 15.38
CA GLN A 412 16.64 1.12 16.30
C GLN A 412 16.03 2.33 15.60
N VAL A 413 16.61 2.75 14.46
CA VAL A 413 16.07 3.75 13.53
C VAL A 413 16.18 3.20 12.11
N TYR A 414 15.23 3.53 11.23
CA TYR A 414 15.21 2.97 9.88
C TYR A 414 16.31 3.56 8.98
N GLY A 415 16.73 4.79 9.24
CA GLY A 415 17.65 5.49 8.35
C GLY A 415 17.93 6.94 8.73
N GLU A 416 18.71 7.60 7.88
CA GLU A 416 18.94 9.04 7.85
C GLU A 416 18.93 9.56 6.42
N GLY A 417 18.67 10.85 6.23
CA GLY A 417 18.80 11.47 4.91
C GLY A 417 17.85 12.63 4.67
N PRO A 418 17.98 13.29 3.52
CA PRO A 418 17.11 14.40 3.14
C PRO A 418 15.69 13.94 2.74
N THR A 419 15.51 12.73 2.21
CA THR A 419 14.23 12.31 1.63
C THR A 419 13.21 11.90 2.69
N ARG A 420 12.06 12.59 2.72
CA ARG A 420 10.94 12.31 3.63
C ARG A 420 9.89 11.43 2.98
N VAL A 421 9.84 10.19 3.43
CA VAL A 421 8.79 9.23 3.02
C VAL A 421 7.53 9.46 3.84
N ARG A 422 6.41 9.63 3.15
CA ARG A 422 5.07 9.66 3.76
C ARG A 422 4.42 8.33 3.56
N GLY A 423 3.95 7.74 4.64
CA GLY A 423 3.25 6.47 4.57
C GLY A 423 1.89 6.56 3.89
N GLY A 424 1.40 5.41 3.48
CA GLY A 424 0.05 5.22 2.95
C GLY A 424 0.05 4.53 1.59
N HIS A 425 -1.15 4.21 1.13
CA HIS A 425 -1.40 3.63 -0.19
C HIS A 425 -1.13 4.64 -1.30
N PHE A 426 -0.66 4.16 -2.45
CA PHE A 426 -0.33 4.95 -3.64
C PHE A 426 0.68 6.09 -3.39
N ARG A 427 1.66 5.84 -2.51
CA ARG A 427 2.70 6.79 -2.09
C ARG A 427 4.09 6.18 -2.19
N GLU A 428 4.48 5.71 -3.38
CA GLU A 428 5.74 4.98 -3.61
C GLU A 428 6.79 5.76 -4.43
N ASP A 429 6.44 6.97 -4.88
CA ASP A 429 7.24 7.78 -5.80
C ASP A 429 8.16 8.74 -5.05
N TYR A 430 9.29 8.21 -4.54
CA TYR A 430 10.35 8.99 -3.89
C TYR A 430 11.65 8.95 -4.68
N ASN A 431 12.32 10.11 -4.75
CA ASN A 431 13.62 10.26 -5.40
C ASN A 431 14.74 10.29 -4.36
N PHE A 432 15.17 9.12 -3.92
CA PHE A 432 16.27 8.98 -2.98
C PHE A 432 17.62 9.38 -3.60
N THR A 433 18.54 9.77 -2.74
CA THR A 433 19.90 10.18 -3.08
C THR A 433 20.93 9.34 -2.34
N SER A 434 22.21 9.46 -2.72
CA SER A 434 23.32 8.84 -1.98
C SER A 434 23.48 9.34 -0.53
N ARG A 435 22.77 10.41 -0.15
CA ARG A 435 22.71 10.91 1.24
C ARG A 435 21.59 10.25 2.06
N ASP A 436 20.70 9.52 1.41
CA ASP A 436 19.69 8.69 2.07
C ASP A 436 20.31 7.35 2.43
N ILE A 437 20.46 7.10 3.72
CA ILE A 437 21.04 5.89 4.29
C ILE A 437 19.93 5.13 4.99
N ARG A 438 19.88 3.81 4.78
CA ARG A 438 18.95 2.90 5.47
C ARG A 438 19.70 1.85 6.26
N PHE A 439 19.14 1.50 7.41
CA PHE A 439 19.77 0.60 8.36
C PHE A 439 19.03 -0.72 8.47
N THR A 440 19.80 -1.80 8.42
CA THR A 440 19.32 -3.16 8.73
C THR A 440 20.33 -3.85 9.63
N THR A 441 19.91 -4.85 10.39
CA THR A 441 20.78 -5.61 11.29
C THR A 441 20.65 -7.11 11.11
N LYS A 442 21.76 -7.82 11.34
CA LYS A 442 21.80 -9.28 11.42
C LYS A 442 22.79 -9.71 12.50
N GLY A 443 22.27 -10.28 13.59
CA GLY A 443 23.06 -10.49 14.79
C GLY A 443 23.67 -9.17 15.29
N SER A 444 24.97 -9.14 15.53
CA SER A 444 25.70 -7.93 15.97
C SER A 444 26.19 -7.03 14.82
N THR A 445 25.85 -7.37 13.56
CA THR A 445 26.28 -6.60 12.40
C THR A 445 25.22 -5.57 12.03
N LEU A 446 25.65 -4.32 11.86
CA LEU A 446 24.85 -3.24 11.31
C LEU A 446 25.20 -3.05 9.84
N TYR A 447 24.19 -2.96 8.99
CA TYR A 447 24.32 -2.54 7.61
C TYR A 447 23.82 -1.11 7.47
N ALA A 448 24.62 -0.26 6.82
CA ALA A 448 24.25 1.11 6.45
C ALA A 448 24.29 1.21 4.94
N ILE A 449 23.13 1.40 4.31
CA ILE A 449 22.94 1.29 2.86
C ILE A 449 22.61 2.68 2.31
N ALA A 450 23.58 3.32 1.66
CA ALA A 450 23.35 4.57 0.93
C ALA A 450 22.59 4.27 -0.37
N LEU A 451 21.51 5.01 -0.63
CA LEU A 451 20.62 4.87 -1.79
C LEU A 451 21.18 5.59 -3.02
N GLY A 452 22.42 5.25 -3.35
CA GLY A 452 23.20 5.80 -4.46
C GLY A 452 24.68 5.79 -4.13
N TRP A 453 25.53 6.01 -5.14
CA TRP A 453 26.96 6.19 -4.94
C TRP A 453 27.28 7.68 -4.66
N PRO A 454 27.93 8.03 -3.53
CA PRO A 454 28.36 9.41 -3.27
C PRO A 454 29.49 9.85 -4.20
N GLU A 455 29.28 10.93 -4.95
CA GLU A 455 30.26 11.48 -5.90
C GLU A 455 31.52 12.02 -5.22
N ASP A 456 31.41 12.49 -3.97
CA ASP A 456 32.54 12.96 -3.17
C ASP A 456 33.32 11.82 -2.49
N GLY A 457 32.97 10.56 -2.80
CA GLY A 457 33.70 9.37 -2.36
C GLY A 457 33.60 9.08 -0.87
N ARG A 458 32.59 9.63 -0.16
CA ARG A 458 32.41 9.41 1.28
C ARG A 458 30.96 9.18 1.68
N ILE A 459 30.77 8.36 2.71
CA ILE A 459 29.48 8.20 3.41
C ILE A 459 29.65 8.72 4.83
N VAL A 460 28.77 9.61 5.26
CA VAL A 460 28.72 10.10 6.64
C VAL A 460 27.50 9.51 7.31
N ILE A 461 27.72 8.72 8.36
CA ILE A 461 26.66 8.09 9.16
C ILE A 461 26.56 8.84 10.49
N ARG A 462 25.63 9.78 10.58
CA ARG A 462 25.43 10.61 11.78
C ARG A 462 24.93 9.79 12.96
N ALA A 463 24.11 8.77 12.71
CA ALA A 463 23.63 7.87 13.75
C ALA A 463 24.76 7.16 14.52
N LEU A 464 25.96 7.06 13.93
CA LEU A 464 27.13 6.43 14.53
C LEU A 464 28.18 7.46 15.01
N ALA A 465 27.78 8.68 15.34
CA ALA A 465 28.67 9.65 15.98
C ALA A 465 29.28 9.09 17.28
N SER A 466 30.53 9.47 17.57
CA SER A 466 31.19 9.15 18.84
C SER A 466 30.53 9.93 19.98
N VAL A 467 30.37 9.27 21.13
CA VAL A 467 29.79 9.87 22.32
C VAL A 467 30.89 10.03 23.38
N PRO A 468 31.35 11.26 23.68
CA PRO A 468 32.41 11.50 24.65
C PRO A 468 32.09 10.87 26.01
N GLY A 469 33.05 10.16 26.60
CA GLY A 469 32.88 9.49 27.90
C GLY A 469 32.02 8.22 27.88
N SER A 470 31.54 7.76 26.72
CA SER A 470 30.67 6.59 26.59
C SER A 470 31.30 5.47 25.73
N PRO A 471 30.99 4.18 26.01
CA PRO A 471 31.36 3.08 25.13
C PRO A 471 30.49 2.95 23.87
N THR A 472 29.40 3.72 23.77
CA THR A 472 28.48 3.73 22.62
C THR A 472 29.23 4.03 21.30
N ASN A 473 28.86 3.32 20.23
CA ASN A 473 29.40 3.50 18.89
C ASN A 473 30.92 3.30 18.75
N ARG A 474 31.55 2.41 19.52
CA ARG A 474 32.96 2.04 19.27
C ARG A 474 33.07 1.16 18.03
N ILE A 475 33.46 1.76 16.91
CA ILE A 475 33.62 1.08 15.63
C ILE A 475 34.88 0.21 15.62
N ARG A 476 34.73 -1.05 15.23
CA ARG A 476 35.83 -2.03 15.11
C ARG A 476 36.25 -2.21 13.66
N SER A 477 35.31 -2.32 12.75
CA SER A 477 35.60 -2.50 11.33
C SER A 477 34.44 -2.03 10.46
N VAL A 478 34.79 -1.57 9.25
CA VAL A 478 33.87 -1.15 8.21
C VAL A 478 34.30 -1.78 6.89
N TYR A 479 33.40 -2.50 6.23
CA TYR A 479 33.60 -3.08 4.90
C TYR A 479 32.52 -2.58 3.95
N LEU A 480 32.83 -2.43 2.67
CA LEU A 480 31.83 -2.24 1.61
C LEU A 480 31.46 -3.60 1.02
N LEU A 481 30.17 -3.89 0.85
CA LEU A 481 29.75 -5.12 0.19
C LEU A 481 30.24 -5.13 -1.28
N GLY A 482 30.78 -6.27 -1.71
CA GLY A 482 31.44 -6.39 -3.01
C GLY A 482 32.89 -5.87 -3.04
N HIS A 483 33.46 -5.53 -1.88
CA HIS A 483 34.85 -5.12 -1.74
C HIS A 483 35.55 -5.91 -0.63
N GLU A 484 36.71 -6.50 -0.94
CA GLU A 484 37.37 -7.46 -0.05
C GLU A 484 38.09 -6.80 1.13
N ARG A 485 38.65 -5.60 0.93
CA ARG A 485 39.47 -4.93 1.95
C ARG A 485 38.63 -4.06 2.89
N PRO A 486 39.04 -3.90 4.16
CA PRO A 486 38.41 -2.95 5.06
C PRO A 486 38.57 -1.51 4.54
N LEU A 487 37.58 -0.67 4.80
CA LEU A 487 37.62 0.74 4.42
C LEU A 487 38.33 1.59 5.47
N ARG A 488 38.88 2.72 5.01
CA ARG A 488 39.34 3.80 5.89
C ARG A 488 38.13 4.59 6.38
N TRP A 489 38.19 5.03 7.64
CA TRP A 489 37.14 5.85 8.24
C TRP A 489 37.72 6.72 9.36
N THR A 490 37.00 7.79 9.67
CA THR A 490 37.19 8.63 10.86
C THR A 490 35.86 8.73 11.59
N GLN A 491 35.90 8.91 12.90
CA GLN A 491 34.70 9.05 13.72
C GLN A 491 34.88 10.23 14.68
N ASP A 492 33.89 11.12 14.71
CA ASP A 492 33.84 12.25 15.61
C ASP A 492 32.41 12.43 16.16
N THR A 493 32.15 13.55 16.83
CA THR A 493 30.82 13.87 17.39
C THR A 493 29.77 14.19 16.33
N ASN A 494 30.14 14.35 15.06
CA ASN A 494 29.21 14.59 13.95
C ASN A 494 28.82 13.27 13.25
N GLY A 495 29.67 12.25 13.27
CA GLY A 495 29.34 10.95 12.68
C GLY A 495 30.55 10.05 12.42
N LEU A 496 30.25 8.88 11.86
CA LEU A 496 31.24 8.00 11.23
C LEU A 496 31.37 8.39 9.76
N THR A 497 32.53 8.93 9.37
CA THR A 497 32.87 9.23 7.97
C THR A 497 33.67 8.09 7.37
N VAL A 498 33.16 7.46 6.32
CA VAL A 498 33.75 6.31 5.64
C VAL A 498 34.19 6.70 4.24
N PHE A 499 35.44 6.41 3.88
CA PHE A 499 36.00 6.73 2.57
C PHE A 499 35.83 5.54 1.62
N LEU A 500 35.15 5.78 0.50
CA LEU A 500 34.84 4.77 -0.51
C LEU A 500 36.01 4.59 -1.50
N PRO A 501 36.16 3.40 -2.10
CA PRO A 501 37.12 3.18 -3.19
C PRO A 501 36.71 3.97 -4.44
N ALA A 502 37.65 4.24 -5.35
CA ALA A 502 37.36 4.98 -6.58
C ALA A 502 36.36 4.26 -7.52
N ARG A 503 36.32 2.92 -7.49
CA ARG A 503 35.42 2.10 -8.31
C ARG A 503 34.26 1.56 -7.48
N ALA A 504 33.05 1.91 -7.89
CA ALA A 504 31.83 1.39 -7.29
C ALA A 504 31.64 -0.12 -7.61
N PRO A 505 31.40 -0.99 -6.61
CA PRO A 505 31.02 -2.38 -6.85
C PRO A 505 29.61 -2.54 -7.43
N SER A 506 28.76 -1.52 -7.29
CA SER A 506 27.37 -1.49 -7.74
C SER A 506 26.97 -0.07 -8.12
N LEU A 507 26.07 0.05 -9.12
CA LEU A 507 25.59 1.34 -9.63
C LEU A 507 24.44 1.93 -8.81
N HIS A 508 23.76 1.13 -7.99
CA HIS A 508 22.50 1.54 -7.37
C HIS A 508 22.62 1.96 -5.90
N THR A 509 23.55 1.35 -5.15
CA THR A 509 23.72 1.56 -3.71
C THR A 509 25.16 1.36 -3.28
N ALA A 510 25.54 1.96 -2.14
CA ALA A 510 26.75 1.61 -1.40
C ALA A 510 26.37 1.07 -0.02
N ALA A 511 26.53 -0.24 0.20
CA ALA A 511 26.19 -0.89 1.46
C ALA A 511 27.42 -1.19 2.31
N LEU A 512 27.48 -0.58 3.48
CA LEU A 512 28.53 -0.78 4.46
C LEU A 512 28.12 -1.86 5.46
N ARG A 513 29.01 -2.81 5.71
CA ARG A 513 28.93 -3.78 6.80
C ARG A 513 29.80 -3.28 7.96
N ILE A 514 29.17 -2.98 9.09
CA ILE A 514 29.79 -2.33 10.23
C ILE A 514 29.72 -3.25 11.45
N SER A 515 30.87 -3.42 12.10
CA SER A 515 30.99 -4.11 13.39
C SER A 515 31.54 -3.16 14.44
N GLY A 516 31.00 -3.23 15.64
CA GLY A 516 31.46 -2.45 16.79
C GLY A 516 30.82 -2.96 18.07
N SER A 517 31.13 -2.31 19.18
CA SER A 517 30.40 -2.54 20.45
C SER A 517 29.36 -1.46 20.65
N THR A 518 28.20 -1.85 21.20
CA THR A 518 27.13 -0.91 21.61
C THR A 518 26.75 0.07 20.49
N LEU A 519 26.52 -0.46 19.28
CA LEU A 519 26.05 0.31 18.14
C LEU A 519 24.59 0.73 18.40
N ALA A 520 24.39 2.02 18.63
CA ALA A 520 23.09 2.64 18.86
C ALA A 520 23.06 4.04 18.21
N PRO A 521 21.87 4.55 17.82
CA PRO A 521 21.76 5.93 17.35
C PRO A 521 22.36 6.88 18.39
N ALA A 522 23.23 7.78 17.95
CA ALA A 522 23.86 8.76 18.84
C ALA A 522 22.79 9.58 19.59
N PRO A 523 23.04 9.99 20.85
CA PRO A 523 22.13 10.90 21.56
C PRO A 523 21.88 12.16 20.74
N ASN A 524 20.61 12.61 20.67
CA ASN A 524 20.15 13.73 19.83
C ASN A 524 20.29 13.52 18.31
N PHE A 525 20.47 12.28 17.85
CA PHE A 525 20.39 11.96 16.43
C PHE A 525 19.01 12.33 15.87
N ALA A 526 19.01 13.14 14.82
CA ALA A 526 17.85 13.38 13.98
C ALA A 526 18.00 12.59 12.67
N THR A 527 16.97 11.84 12.30
CA THR A 527 16.87 11.14 11.00
C THR A 527 17.00 12.12 9.83
N THR A 528 16.52 13.35 10.06
CA THR A 528 16.64 14.53 9.20
C THR A 528 17.82 15.40 9.62
N PRO A 529 18.84 15.64 8.76
CA PRO A 529 19.78 16.70 9.05
C PRO A 529 19.05 18.06 9.00
N PRO A 530 19.32 18.97 9.95
CA PRO A 530 18.84 20.33 9.84
C PRO A 530 19.38 21.01 8.57
N ILE A 531 18.59 21.89 7.98
CA ILE A 531 18.96 22.68 6.80
C ILE A 531 20.05 23.65 7.23
N THR A 532 21.16 23.71 6.50
CA THR A 532 22.24 24.68 6.70
C THR A 532 22.08 25.87 5.75
N PRO A 533 22.54 27.07 6.10
CA PRO A 533 22.41 28.23 5.22
C PRO A 533 23.26 28.04 3.96
N ARG A 534 22.83 28.69 2.87
CA ARG A 534 23.64 28.88 1.66
C ARG A 534 24.87 29.74 1.96
N PRO A 535 25.85 29.80 1.04
CA PRO A 535 27.03 30.67 1.20
C PRO A 535 26.69 32.16 1.41
N ASP A 536 25.55 32.62 0.92
CA ASP A 536 25.03 33.98 1.12
C ASP A 536 24.32 34.17 2.48
N GLY A 537 24.31 33.14 3.33
CA GLY A 537 23.66 33.12 4.63
C GLY A 537 22.16 32.80 4.60
N SER A 538 21.53 32.67 3.42
CA SER A 538 20.08 32.46 3.31
C SER A 538 19.67 31.00 3.51
N PHE A 539 18.44 30.79 4.00
CA PHE A 539 17.82 29.47 4.03
C PHE A 539 16.67 29.37 3.00
N PRO A 540 16.78 28.49 2.01
CA PRO A 540 15.68 28.14 1.11
C PRO A 540 14.83 27.02 1.71
N LEU A 541 13.74 27.36 2.39
CA LEU A 541 12.85 26.38 3.01
C LEU A 541 11.78 25.97 1.99
N ASP A 542 12.16 25.08 1.09
CA ASP A 542 11.30 24.59 0.02
C ASP A 542 10.38 23.45 0.46
N ALA A 543 9.45 23.08 -0.43
CA ALA A 543 8.51 21.99 -0.20
C ALA A 543 9.17 20.62 -0.02
N ASP A 544 10.32 20.37 -0.66
CA ASP A 544 10.98 19.06 -0.62
C ASP A 544 11.70 18.81 0.72
N THR A 545 12.09 19.88 1.41
CA THR A 545 12.73 19.84 2.73
C THR A 545 11.75 20.02 3.89
N ALA A 546 10.47 20.17 3.59
CA ALA A 546 9.41 20.42 4.57
C ALA A 546 8.92 19.15 5.28
N ASP A 547 8.78 19.24 6.60
CA ASP A 547 8.01 18.30 7.40
C ASP A 547 6.54 18.76 7.42
N LEU A 548 5.64 17.99 6.80
CA LEU A 548 4.21 18.31 6.78
C LEU A 548 3.46 17.54 7.88
N HIS A 549 2.63 18.26 8.62
CA HIS A 549 1.83 17.77 9.73
C HIS A 549 0.36 17.85 9.34
N GLY A 550 -0.25 16.70 9.06
CA GLY A 550 -1.60 16.63 8.55
C GLY A 550 -1.81 15.44 7.63
N SER A 551 -3.07 15.18 7.29
CA SER A 551 -3.44 14.04 6.44
C SER A 551 -3.76 14.45 5.00
N HIS A 552 -4.08 15.73 4.78
CA HIS A 552 -4.53 16.26 3.51
C HIS A 552 -3.44 17.10 2.82
N ILE A 553 -2.72 17.92 3.59
CA ILE A 553 -1.53 18.65 3.15
C ILE A 553 -0.49 17.71 2.49
N ARG A 554 -0.05 18.06 1.29
CA ARG A 554 0.88 17.23 0.51
C ARG A 554 1.84 18.06 -0.34
N ILE A 555 2.92 17.43 -0.79
CA ILE A 555 3.77 18.01 -1.83
C ILE A 555 3.13 17.68 -3.17
N GLU A 556 2.99 18.69 -4.01
CA GLU A 556 2.59 18.55 -5.41
C GLU A 556 3.74 19.04 -6.30
N GLN A 557 3.88 18.45 -7.48
CA GLN A 557 4.79 18.95 -8.51
C GLN A 557 4.02 19.56 -9.66
N ARG A 558 4.36 20.81 -10.02
CA ARG A 558 3.89 21.46 -11.24
C ARG A 558 5.06 22.14 -11.94
N ALA A 559 5.14 21.93 -13.26
CA ALA A 559 6.20 22.48 -14.12
C ALA A 559 7.64 22.24 -13.57
N GLY A 560 7.88 21.06 -13.00
CA GLY A 560 9.19 20.68 -12.45
C GLY A 560 9.57 21.34 -11.12
N LYS A 561 8.64 22.06 -10.46
CA LYS A 561 8.84 22.63 -9.13
C LYS A 561 7.87 22.01 -8.14
N SER A 562 8.38 21.59 -6.98
CA SER A 562 7.56 21.16 -5.85
C SER A 562 6.92 22.37 -5.16
N ASN A 563 5.69 22.21 -4.68
CA ASN A 563 5.03 23.12 -3.75
C ASN A 563 4.25 22.31 -2.72
N ILE A 564 4.06 22.88 -1.55
CA ILE A 564 3.09 22.40 -0.56
C ILE A 564 1.72 22.83 -1.04
N GLY A 565 0.78 21.89 -1.11
CA GLY A 565 -0.58 22.14 -1.56
C GLY A 565 -1.56 21.21 -0.87
N PHE A 566 -2.84 21.30 -1.27
CA PHE A 566 -3.97 20.71 -0.55
C PHE A 566 -4.02 21.07 0.95
N TRP A 567 -3.46 22.22 1.31
CA TRP A 567 -3.46 22.70 2.68
C TRP A 567 -4.74 23.50 2.95
N ASP A 568 -5.85 22.80 3.07
CA ASP A 568 -7.20 23.35 3.22
C ASP A 568 -7.78 23.13 4.64
N ARG A 569 -7.11 22.31 5.45
CA ARG A 569 -7.52 22.03 6.82
C ARG A 569 -6.78 22.90 7.84
N PRO A 570 -7.50 23.55 8.77
CA PRO A 570 -6.91 24.53 9.68
C PRO A 570 -6.04 23.91 10.80
N ASP A 571 -6.13 22.61 11.04
CA ASP A 571 -5.33 21.85 12.02
C ASP A 571 -3.97 21.38 11.47
N GLU A 572 -3.71 21.61 10.18
CA GLU A 572 -2.49 21.16 9.51
C GLU A 572 -1.39 22.23 9.51
N SER A 573 -0.13 21.81 9.45
CA SER A 573 1.03 22.71 9.49
C SER A 573 2.19 22.22 8.64
N VAL A 574 3.17 23.10 8.42
CA VAL A 574 4.47 22.74 7.83
C VAL A 574 5.60 23.26 8.70
N SER A 575 6.67 22.46 8.88
CA SER A 575 7.87 22.91 9.55
C SER A 575 9.17 22.55 8.84
N TRP A 576 10.22 23.28 9.21
CA TRP A 576 11.60 23.00 8.83
C TRP A 576 12.49 23.06 10.08
N THR A 577 13.55 22.27 10.06
CA THR A 577 14.57 22.25 11.11
C THR A 577 15.84 22.87 10.56
N LEU A 578 16.36 23.92 11.18
CA LEU A 578 17.49 24.72 10.70
C LEU A 578 18.71 24.54 11.59
N GLN A 579 19.91 24.52 11.00
CA GLN A 579 21.15 24.69 11.73
C GLN A 579 21.58 26.16 11.64
N ILE A 580 21.40 26.90 12.74
CA ILE A 580 21.82 28.29 12.86
C ILE A 580 23.30 28.31 13.31
N PRO A 581 24.23 28.90 12.53
CA PRO A 581 25.66 28.90 12.86
C PRO A 581 26.04 29.78 14.05
N GLY A 582 25.24 30.81 14.34
CA GLY A 582 25.50 31.82 15.37
C GLY A 582 24.34 32.80 15.47
N PRO A 583 24.36 33.73 16.43
CA PRO A 583 23.29 34.70 16.60
C PRO A 583 23.07 35.52 15.32
N ALA A 584 21.84 35.58 14.82
CA ALA A 584 21.53 36.20 13.53
C ALA A 584 20.06 36.61 13.42
N ARG A 585 19.78 37.57 12.54
CA ARG A 585 18.42 38.00 12.17
C ARG A 585 18.13 37.61 10.73
N TYR A 586 16.89 37.23 10.46
CA TYR A 586 16.45 36.86 9.12
C TYR A 586 15.12 37.52 8.77
N HIS A 587 15.06 38.17 7.61
CA HIS A 587 13.80 38.56 6.99
C HIS A 587 13.14 37.32 6.36
N ALA A 588 11.91 37.05 6.76
CA ALA A 588 11.12 35.91 6.32
C ALA A 588 10.16 36.30 5.19
N ARG A 589 10.28 35.63 4.04
CA ARG A 589 9.44 35.83 2.85
C ARG A 589 8.76 34.53 2.45
N LEU A 590 7.47 34.59 2.20
CA LEU A 590 6.68 33.43 1.78
C LEU A 590 6.21 33.60 0.33
N GLU A 591 6.59 32.68 -0.55
CA GLU A 591 6.00 32.58 -1.87
C GLU A 591 4.79 31.62 -1.81
N CYS A 592 3.58 32.14 -2.02
CA CYS A 592 2.33 31.39 -1.85
C CYS A 592 1.23 31.77 -2.86
N ALA A 593 0.23 30.92 -3.01
CA ALA A 593 -0.98 31.14 -3.83
C ALA A 593 -2.24 30.71 -3.06
N ALA A 594 -3.34 31.44 -3.20
CA ALA A 594 -4.58 31.22 -2.45
C ALA A 594 -5.80 31.45 -3.35
N ALA A 595 -6.11 30.49 -4.23
CA ALA A 595 -7.18 30.65 -5.21
C ALA A 595 -8.59 30.52 -4.60
N ALA A 596 -8.70 29.92 -3.40
CA ALA A 596 -9.97 29.84 -2.66
C ALA A 596 -10.36 31.16 -1.96
N GLY A 597 -9.50 32.17 -2.02
CA GLY A 597 -9.67 33.47 -1.38
C GLY A 597 -8.57 33.76 -0.37
N SER A 598 -8.60 34.96 0.22
CA SER A 598 -7.58 35.37 1.18
C SER A 598 -7.57 34.49 2.43
N SER A 599 -6.39 34.38 3.03
CA SER A 599 -6.14 33.62 4.25
C SER A 599 -5.19 34.38 5.16
N ARG A 600 -4.89 33.83 6.34
CA ARG A 600 -3.90 34.40 7.26
C ARG A 600 -3.01 33.32 7.80
N ILE A 601 -1.70 33.54 7.76
CA ILE A 601 -0.69 32.56 8.13
C ILE A 601 0.15 33.06 9.31
N SER A 602 0.61 32.13 10.12
CA SER A 602 1.50 32.35 11.26
C SER A 602 2.81 31.62 11.02
N LEU A 603 3.93 32.31 11.22
CA LEU A 603 5.27 31.75 11.24
C LEU A 603 5.78 31.73 12.68
N GLN A 604 6.08 30.54 13.20
CA GLN A 604 6.41 30.30 14.59
C GLN A 604 7.82 29.72 14.72
N THR A 605 8.51 30.15 15.77
CA THR A 605 9.74 29.53 16.28
C THR A 605 9.53 29.18 17.76
N GLU A 606 10.55 28.69 18.46
CA GLU A 606 10.50 28.43 19.90
C GLU A 606 10.11 29.67 20.74
N THR A 607 10.45 30.87 20.25
CA THR A 607 10.35 32.11 21.04
C THR A 607 9.57 33.23 20.35
N GLN A 608 9.26 33.10 19.06
CA GLN A 608 8.64 34.17 18.27
C GLN A 608 7.47 33.66 17.44
N THR A 609 6.49 34.55 17.23
CA THR A 609 5.38 34.34 16.31
C THR A 609 5.22 35.59 15.44
N LEU A 610 5.24 35.40 14.13
CA LEU A 610 4.89 36.41 13.14
C LEU A 610 3.58 36.01 12.47
N THR A 611 2.79 36.98 12.01
CA THR A 611 1.55 36.71 11.27
C THR A 611 1.43 37.65 10.07
N ALA A 612 0.96 37.14 8.94
CA ALA A 612 0.70 37.93 7.75
C ALA A 612 -0.58 37.47 7.04
N ASP A 613 -1.24 38.41 6.37
CA ASP A 613 -2.36 38.12 5.49
C ASP A 613 -1.85 37.62 4.14
N ILE A 614 -2.50 36.58 3.60
CA ILE A 614 -2.25 36.02 2.27
C ILE A 614 -3.38 36.53 1.35
N PRO A 615 -3.06 37.36 0.34
CA PRO A 615 -4.06 37.84 -0.62
C PRO A 615 -4.64 36.68 -1.45
N ALA A 616 -5.87 36.84 -1.93
CA ALA A 616 -6.43 35.91 -2.92
C ALA A 616 -5.63 35.99 -4.24
N THR A 617 -5.35 34.83 -4.85
CA THR A 617 -4.74 34.75 -6.18
C THR A 617 -5.76 34.25 -7.21
N ARG A 618 -5.49 34.44 -8.52
CA ARG A 618 -6.44 34.00 -9.56
C ARG A 618 -6.39 32.49 -9.79
N SER A 619 -5.27 31.85 -9.49
CA SER A 619 -5.08 30.41 -9.62
C SER A 619 -4.12 29.85 -8.58
N TRP A 620 -4.07 28.52 -8.49
CA TRP A 620 -3.14 27.76 -7.64
C TRP A 620 -1.67 27.83 -8.10
N ASP A 621 -1.43 28.35 -9.30
CA ASP A 621 -0.11 28.46 -9.94
C ASP A 621 0.41 29.89 -10.01
N GLU A 622 -0.40 30.88 -9.67
CA GLU A 622 0.00 32.29 -9.65
C GLU A 622 0.50 32.66 -8.26
N PHE A 623 1.77 32.33 -8.00
CA PHE A 623 2.43 32.61 -6.73
C PHE A 623 2.77 34.08 -6.57
N GLN A 624 2.58 34.60 -5.37
CA GLN A 624 2.98 35.94 -4.95
C GLN A 624 3.86 35.85 -3.71
N THR A 625 4.68 36.88 -3.50
CA THR A 625 5.53 36.98 -2.31
C THR A 625 4.83 37.79 -1.21
N VAL A 626 4.77 37.23 -0.02
CA VAL A 626 4.25 37.86 1.20
C VAL A 626 5.41 38.02 2.19
N GLU A 627 5.61 39.24 2.68
CA GLU A 627 6.57 39.54 3.74
C GLU A 627 5.98 39.14 5.10
N LEU A 628 6.66 38.26 5.83
CA LEU A 628 6.19 37.78 7.15
C LEU A 628 6.79 38.58 8.30
N GLY A 629 7.94 39.23 8.10
CA GLY A 629 8.64 40.02 9.11
C GLY A 629 10.06 39.51 9.38
N THR A 630 10.61 39.81 10.56
CA THR A 630 11.98 39.43 10.94
C THR A 630 11.96 38.44 12.09
N LEU A 631 12.68 37.32 11.93
CA LEU A 631 13.00 36.37 12.99
C LEU A 631 14.39 36.66 13.55
N THR A 632 14.56 36.52 14.86
CA THR A 632 15.84 36.66 15.55
C THR A 632 16.24 35.34 16.21
N PHE A 633 17.46 34.85 15.97
CA PHE A 633 18.00 33.68 16.65
C PHE A 633 19.17 34.13 17.53
N ASP A 634 19.04 33.98 18.84
CA ASP A 634 20.04 34.52 19.79
C ASP A 634 21.19 33.55 20.08
N ARG A 635 21.10 32.30 19.60
CA ARG A 635 22.08 31.24 19.88
C ARG A 635 22.33 30.35 18.67
N PRO A 636 23.57 29.88 18.46
CA PRO A 636 23.84 28.80 17.51
C PRO A 636 23.09 27.54 17.92
N GLY A 637 22.81 26.67 16.95
CA GLY A 637 22.22 25.37 17.20
C GLY A 637 21.09 25.02 16.24
N THR A 638 20.39 23.95 16.55
CA THR A 638 19.24 23.48 15.79
C THR A 638 17.99 24.21 16.26
N HIS A 639 17.22 24.80 15.33
CA HIS A 639 15.98 25.53 15.63
C HIS A 639 14.86 25.08 14.69
N LYS A 640 13.64 24.94 15.21
CA LYS A 640 12.44 24.64 14.40
C LYS A 640 11.75 25.94 13.97
N VAL A 641 11.34 25.98 12.70
CA VAL A 641 10.49 27.04 12.13
C VAL A 641 9.24 26.39 11.56
N GLU A 642 8.06 26.92 11.88
CA GLU A 642 6.78 26.30 11.54
C GLU A 642 5.77 27.32 10.99
N LEU A 643 5.13 27.02 9.85
CA LEU A 643 3.98 27.76 9.34
C LEU A 643 2.67 27.05 9.72
N LYS A 644 1.70 27.83 10.18
CA LYS A 644 0.35 27.39 10.57
C LYS A 644 -0.73 28.36 10.09
N PRO A 645 -1.97 27.90 9.92
CA PRO A 645 -3.13 28.80 9.85
C PRO A 645 -3.17 29.70 11.08
N ALA A 646 -3.17 31.02 10.89
CA ALA A 646 -3.25 31.96 12.01
C ALA A 646 -4.67 32.06 12.59
N ASN A 647 -5.68 31.71 11.80
CA ASN A 647 -7.09 31.70 12.20
C ASN A 647 -7.81 30.52 11.54
N ALA A 648 -8.16 29.51 12.35
CA ALA A 648 -8.81 28.30 11.88
C ALA A 648 -10.17 28.57 11.19
N ALA A 649 -10.96 29.52 11.70
CA ALA A 649 -12.29 29.82 11.16
C ALA A 649 -12.26 30.56 9.82
N ALA A 650 -11.14 31.23 9.51
CA ALA A 650 -10.94 31.99 8.28
C ALA A 650 -9.95 31.32 7.32
N TRP A 651 -9.48 30.11 7.63
CA TRP A 651 -8.52 29.40 6.80
C TRP A 651 -9.18 28.99 5.48
N ARG A 652 -8.55 29.37 4.38
CA ARG A 652 -8.85 28.87 3.04
C ARG A 652 -7.60 28.21 2.51
N ALA A 653 -7.77 27.35 1.50
CA ALA A 653 -6.66 26.58 0.99
C ALA A 653 -5.53 27.48 0.44
N VAL A 654 -4.29 27.14 0.82
CA VAL A 654 -3.07 27.86 0.41
C VAL A 654 -2.05 26.89 -0.17
N ASN A 655 -1.44 27.25 -1.29
CA ASN A 655 -0.24 26.62 -1.80
C ASN A 655 0.99 27.43 -1.35
N VAL A 656 2.05 26.76 -0.90
CA VAL A 656 3.33 27.38 -0.54
C VAL A 656 4.44 26.81 -1.42
N ARG A 657 5.16 27.69 -2.13
CA ARG A 657 6.31 27.32 -2.96
C ARG A 657 7.58 27.23 -2.13
N ILE A 658 7.87 28.28 -1.38
CA ILE A 658 9.08 28.40 -0.58
C ILE A 658 8.88 29.42 0.53
N LEU A 659 9.47 29.15 1.70
CA LEU A 659 9.74 30.14 2.73
C LEU A 659 11.24 30.49 2.67
N GLN A 660 11.58 31.75 2.47
CA GLN A 660 12.97 32.22 2.43
C GLN A 660 13.30 32.95 3.71
N LEU A 661 14.40 32.57 4.36
CA LEU A 661 15.01 33.34 5.45
C LEU A 661 16.27 34.01 4.90
N ILE A 662 16.22 35.33 4.73
CA ILE A 662 17.30 36.13 4.15
C ILE A 662 18.01 36.88 5.29
N PRO A 663 19.35 36.87 5.38
CA PRO A 663 20.05 37.62 6.43
C PRO A 663 19.58 39.07 6.49
N ALA A 664 19.19 39.50 7.69
CA ALA A 664 18.77 40.87 7.98
C ALA A 664 19.90 41.63 8.69
N PRO A 665 20.03 42.95 8.45
CA PRO A 665 21.00 43.79 9.15
C PRO A 665 20.85 43.81 10.68
#